data_AF-A0A2J6TIT9-F1
#
_entry.id   AF-A0A2J6TIT9-F1
#
_cell.length_a   1.000
_cell.length_b   1.000
_cell.length_c   1.000
_cell.angle_alpha   90.00
_cell.angle_beta   90.00
_cell.angle_gamma   90.00
#
_symmetry.space_group_name_H-M   'P 1'
#
loop_
_entity.id
_entity.type
_entity.pdbx_description
1 polymer ?
#
loop_
_entity_poly.entity_id
_entity_poly.type
_entity_poly.pdbx_seq_one_letter_code
_entity_poly.pdbx_strand_id
1 'polypeptide(L)'
;MVVNRALRATGCAGCRLSLLRSFASLAGAPIRAPVTALRFPRCQPSSQTRQSSRFTSESEVWKDDIEDSKQTKIEPGEAEEELEYVEELSEEEPRVSTVPWYVQVNSPQRAPQPLSERQRIPELPETPPPILEPLLKQISIDLGLDDLSLLDLRKLDPPPALGANLLMLIGTARSEKHLHVSADRLCRWLRSTYKLRPNADGLLGRNELKLKLKRKAKKAKLLGSSTDENADDGVRTGWVCVDVGVVEEAEGGAIEPSKQDFVGFGRRTEGVRMVVQMLTEEKREEVDLESLWSGILRRGTQPHVEDAEDAEALSTGNASTPEALPESIRPAGTAGPSSFVGQTRGFHTSARRLLQEVEPAATAGSTASDFEVLDLDQLRKSAMQNIVSGDYLKVSNMLRQASQLVPRLQNGGWRLFLLDLLRTYLSSLPRDQALQELGNSDSQTPFITCFKDALSLYPTEFEAESRIWLHVYARGLEHPDYDKGNLFALMDELLLAGVRISRPAYIYALRSLILPGTRGHTSTKSLKAATRILEAMYDQGMDILTEDIFVELQEAAAASPAQATSPYQVYTHPDDTHDLPGMRMTPVQRRLHVLTKTIDLPPFSDESRMRLMHLHAKNQYWLEFWDIFRMAPRQGQPNSAAMYAFMFGTVAQTGHQKACMNVLRTWTTEMRREQPPVAFEGEVAEAIKACLRVADPYIEQAVVDSPDAKGEWLSLWQKCRWTGGQNDPFLYD
;
A
#
# COMPACT_ATOMS: atom_id res chain seq x y z
N MET A 1 10.41 12.24 -3.26
CA MET A 1 9.83 11.24 -2.34
C MET A 1 8.96 10.28 -3.14
N VAL A 2 9.07 8.96 -2.94
CA VAL A 2 8.09 8.02 -3.51
C VAL A 2 6.94 7.87 -2.53
N VAL A 3 5.76 8.41 -2.86
CA VAL A 3 4.54 8.15 -2.10
C VAL A 3 4.16 6.69 -2.35
N ASN A 4 4.49 5.83 -1.38
CA ASN A 4 3.92 4.49 -1.30
C ASN A 4 2.40 4.64 -1.25
N ARG A 5 1.70 4.25 -2.32
CA ARG A 5 0.24 4.34 -2.38
C ARG A 5 -0.35 3.35 -1.38
N ALA A 6 -0.67 3.83 -0.18
CA ALA A 6 -1.34 3.07 0.86
C ALA A 6 -2.57 2.38 0.28
N LEU A 7 -2.77 1.11 0.65
CA LEU A 7 -3.82 0.28 0.10
C LEU A 7 -5.14 0.64 0.80
N ARG A 8 -5.83 1.64 0.24
CA ARG A 8 -7.07 2.21 0.81
C ARG A 8 -8.05 1.12 1.24
N ALA A 9 -8.32 1.05 2.55
CA ALA A 9 -9.34 0.15 3.09
C ALA A 9 -10.73 0.42 2.49
N THR A 10 -10.98 1.66 2.07
CA THR A 10 -12.16 2.17 1.36
C THR A 10 -12.23 1.79 -0.14
N GLY A 11 -11.38 0.87 -0.61
CA GLY A 11 -11.46 0.31 -1.97
C GLY A 11 -12.74 -0.49 -2.23
N CYS A 12 -13.05 -0.75 -3.50
CA CYS A 12 -14.24 -1.54 -3.86
C CYS A 12 -14.13 -3.02 -3.44
N ALA A 13 -15.28 -3.70 -3.37
CA ALA A 13 -15.44 -5.12 -3.01
C ALA A 13 -14.29 -6.04 -3.47
N GLY A 14 -14.08 -6.13 -4.78
CA GLY A 14 -13.07 -6.99 -5.38
C GLY A 14 -11.62 -6.60 -5.03
N CYS A 15 -11.36 -5.31 -4.76
CA CYS A 15 -10.07 -4.86 -4.26
C CYS A 15 -9.86 -5.31 -2.82
N ARG A 16 -10.82 -5.07 -1.91
CA ARG A 16 -10.72 -5.49 -0.48
C ARG A 16 -10.45 -7.00 -0.36
N LEU A 17 -11.22 -7.81 -1.09
CA LEU A 17 -10.99 -9.27 -1.17
C LEU A 17 -9.66 -9.64 -1.83
N SER A 18 -9.21 -8.92 -2.87
CA SER A 18 -7.91 -9.18 -3.49
C SER A 18 -6.72 -8.85 -2.57
N LEU A 19 -6.88 -7.95 -1.59
CA LEU A 19 -5.85 -7.69 -0.59
C LEU A 19 -5.70 -8.86 0.39
N LEU A 20 -6.81 -9.35 0.95
CA LEU A 20 -6.79 -10.51 1.86
C LEU A 20 -6.34 -11.79 1.16
N ARG A 21 -6.78 -12.03 -0.09
CA ARG A 21 -6.28 -13.16 -0.91
C ARG A 21 -4.75 -13.16 -1.07
N SER A 22 -4.06 -12.05 -0.83
CA SER A 22 -2.59 -11.98 -0.89
C SER A 22 -1.89 -12.68 0.31
N PHE A 23 -2.49 -12.76 1.50
CA PHE A 23 -1.85 -13.49 2.63
C PHE A 23 -1.86 -15.01 2.43
N ALA A 24 -2.83 -15.54 1.67
CA ALA A 24 -2.89 -16.95 1.29
C ALA A 24 -2.01 -17.29 0.06
N SER A 25 -1.41 -16.29 -0.60
CA SER A 25 -0.50 -16.51 -1.73
C SER A 25 0.80 -17.18 -1.29
N LEU A 26 1.19 -18.23 -2.01
CA LEU A 26 2.51 -18.87 -1.89
C LEU A 26 3.63 -18.02 -2.51
N ALA A 27 3.33 -17.21 -3.52
CA ALA A 27 4.30 -16.47 -4.33
C ALA A 27 4.79 -15.16 -3.67
N GLY A 28 4.60 -15.02 -2.36
CA GLY A 28 4.74 -13.73 -1.67
C GLY A 28 3.65 -12.73 -2.08
N ALA A 29 3.86 -11.46 -1.72
CA ALA A 29 2.97 -10.36 -2.05
C ALA A 29 3.47 -9.63 -3.32
N PRO A 30 2.79 -9.77 -4.47
CA PRO A 30 2.95 -8.79 -5.54
C PRO A 30 2.33 -7.47 -5.07
N ILE A 31 3.16 -6.47 -4.73
CA ILE A 31 2.72 -5.12 -4.30
C ILE A 31 2.29 -4.28 -5.52
N ARG A 32 1.50 -4.91 -6.39
CA ARG A 32 0.77 -4.33 -7.52
C ARG A 32 -0.56 -5.06 -7.58
N ALA A 33 -1.67 -4.35 -7.40
CA ALA A 33 -3.01 -4.93 -7.49
C ALA A 33 -3.15 -5.69 -8.82
N PRO A 34 -3.42 -7.00 -8.80
CA PRO A 34 -3.54 -7.77 -10.03
C PRO A 34 -4.78 -7.28 -10.78
N VAL A 35 -4.62 -6.90 -12.04
CA VAL A 35 -5.75 -6.56 -12.93
C VAL A 35 -6.43 -7.86 -13.36
N THR A 36 -7.05 -8.52 -12.39
CA THR A 36 -7.76 -9.79 -12.54
C THR A 36 -9.08 -9.54 -13.24
N ALA A 37 -9.05 -9.54 -14.58
CA ALA A 37 -10.26 -9.43 -15.38
C ALA A 37 -11.21 -10.59 -15.07
N LEU A 38 -12.33 -10.30 -14.42
CA LEU A 38 -13.37 -11.26 -14.07
C LEU A 38 -14.00 -11.85 -15.34
N ARG A 39 -13.46 -12.99 -15.79
CA ARG A 39 -14.14 -13.89 -16.72
C ARG A 39 -15.19 -14.68 -15.93
N PHE A 40 -16.42 -14.20 -15.92
CA PHE A 40 -17.56 -15.01 -15.47
C PHE A 40 -17.69 -16.25 -16.38
N PRO A 41 -17.72 -17.48 -15.82
CA PRO A 41 -18.15 -18.64 -16.58
C PRO A 41 -19.66 -18.52 -16.81
N ARG A 42 -20.08 -18.28 -18.06
CA ARG A 42 -21.50 -18.16 -18.39
C ARG A 42 -22.13 -19.55 -18.45
N CYS A 43 -22.90 -19.92 -17.43
CA CYS A 43 -23.83 -21.04 -17.54
C CYS A 43 -24.76 -20.81 -18.75
N GLN A 44 -24.83 -21.80 -19.64
CA GLN A 44 -25.80 -21.81 -20.74
C GLN A 44 -27.10 -22.42 -20.21
N PRO A 45 -28.28 -21.82 -20.47
CA PRO A 45 -29.54 -22.52 -20.28
C PRO A 45 -29.64 -23.67 -21.30
N SER A 46 -30.26 -24.77 -20.89
CA SER A 46 -30.51 -25.90 -21.78
C SER A 46 -31.61 -25.60 -22.79
N SER A 47 -31.42 -26.08 -24.02
CA SER A 47 -32.50 -26.32 -24.98
C SER A 47 -32.25 -27.67 -25.65
N GLN A 48 -33.33 -28.43 -25.89
CA GLN A 48 -33.23 -29.85 -26.23
C GLN A 48 -33.18 -30.09 -27.75
N THR A 49 -32.41 -31.10 -28.13
CA THR A 49 -32.60 -31.98 -29.30
C THR A 49 -32.95 -31.37 -30.68
N ARG A 50 -32.05 -31.58 -31.63
CA ARG A 50 -32.37 -32.39 -32.83
C ARG A 50 -31.15 -33.22 -33.24
N GLN A 51 -31.38 -34.29 -34.02
CA GLN A 51 -30.42 -35.36 -34.31
C GLN A 51 -30.00 -35.38 -35.79
N SER A 52 -29.10 -36.32 -36.13
CA SER A 52 -28.55 -36.65 -37.46
C SER A 52 -27.52 -35.63 -38.01
N SER A 53 -26.51 -36.05 -38.79
CA SER A 53 -25.97 -37.40 -39.05
C SER A 53 -24.51 -37.31 -39.54
N ARG A 54 -23.85 -38.47 -39.72
CA ARG A 54 -22.47 -38.56 -40.25
C ARG A 54 -22.37 -38.02 -41.69
N PHE A 55 -21.24 -37.42 -42.03
CA PHE A 55 -20.39 -37.96 -43.09
C PHE A 55 -18.92 -37.52 -42.94
N THR A 56 -18.02 -38.23 -43.62
CA THR A 56 -16.57 -38.02 -43.65
C THR A 56 -16.12 -37.59 -45.04
N SER A 57 -15.09 -36.75 -45.15
CA SER A 57 -14.26 -36.67 -46.37
C SER A 57 -12.86 -36.20 -46.01
N GLU A 58 -11.86 -36.78 -46.69
CA GLU A 58 -10.45 -36.41 -46.60
C GLU A 58 -10.08 -35.38 -47.67
N SER A 59 -9.02 -34.60 -47.42
CA SER A 59 -7.91 -34.45 -48.38
C SER A 59 -6.76 -33.66 -47.73
N GLU A 60 -5.56 -34.25 -47.80
CA GLU A 60 -4.22 -33.68 -48.05
C GLU A 60 -3.80 -32.37 -47.34
N VAL A 61 -2.65 -32.25 -46.65
CA VAL A 61 -1.25 -32.54 -47.08
C VAL A 61 -0.91 -31.63 -48.28
N TRP A 62 0.17 -30.86 -48.35
CA TRP A 62 1.61 -31.22 -48.36
C TRP A 62 2.47 -30.37 -47.39
N LYS A 63 3.78 -30.63 -47.36
CA LYS A 63 4.78 -30.11 -46.40
C LYS A 63 6.16 -29.91 -47.09
N ASP A 64 7.11 -29.32 -46.35
CA ASP A 64 8.56 -29.27 -46.58
C ASP A 64 9.11 -28.19 -47.54
N ASP A 65 9.48 -27.04 -46.96
CA ASP A 65 10.86 -26.62 -46.64
C ASP A 65 12.03 -27.09 -47.55
N ILE A 66 12.93 -26.16 -47.96
CA ILE A 66 14.40 -26.15 -47.73
C ILE A 66 15.11 -24.99 -48.50
N GLU A 67 16.38 -24.71 -48.16
CA GLU A 67 17.13 -23.46 -48.37
C GLU A 67 18.19 -23.49 -49.51
N ASP A 68 18.56 -22.31 -50.04
CA ASP A 68 19.91 -21.67 -49.88
C ASP A 68 20.61 -21.02 -51.12
N SER A 69 21.14 -19.80 -50.89
CA SER A 69 22.36 -19.11 -51.40
C SER A 69 22.71 -18.77 -52.88
N LYS A 70 23.29 -17.55 -53.00
CA LYS A 70 24.29 -17.02 -53.98
C LYS A 70 23.78 -16.63 -55.40
N GLN A 71 24.41 -15.73 -56.17
CA GLN A 71 25.77 -15.13 -56.09
C GLN A 71 25.91 -13.70 -56.72
N THR A 72 26.72 -12.83 -56.10
CA THR A 72 27.54 -11.67 -56.60
C THR A 72 27.22 -10.87 -57.89
N LYS A 73 27.30 -9.52 -57.80
CA LYS A 73 28.25 -8.68 -58.60
C LYS A 73 28.51 -7.29 -57.95
N ILE A 74 29.53 -6.55 -58.41
CA ILE A 74 30.17 -5.38 -57.75
C ILE A 74 30.62 -4.32 -58.78
N GLU A 75 30.37 -3.02 -58.49
CA GLU A 75 31.05 -1.76 -58.94
C GLU A 75 31.25 -1.43 -60.46
N PRO A 76 31.79 -0.26 -60.88
CA PRO A 76 32.30 0.92 -60.13
C PRO A 76 31.81 2.33 -60.59
N GLY A 77 32.23 3.38 -59.87
CA GLY A 77 33.05 4.45 -60.48
C GLY A 77 32.44 5.83 -60.78
N GLU A 78 33.22 6.89 -60.49
CA GLU A 78 32.97 8.31 -60.77
C GLU A 78 33.91 8.84 -61.86
N ALA A 79 33.58 9.97 -62.50
CA ALA A 79 34.50 10.81 -63.28
C ALA A 79 33.94 12.25 -63.46
N GLU A 80 34.84 13.22 -63.66
CA GLU A 80 34.60 14.67 -63.78
C GLU A 80 34.99 15.17 -65.19
N GLU A 81 34.56 16.36 -65.61
CA GLU A 81 35.36 17.28 -66.48
C GLU A 81 34.74 18.69 -66.60
N GLU A 82 35.51 19.67 -67.11
CA GLU A 82 35.31 21.12 -66.88
C GLU A 82 34.89 21.96 -68.13
N LEU A 83 35.30 23.24 -68.18
CA LEU A 83 34.75 24.35 -68.98
C LEU A 83 35.70 24.85 -70.09
N GLU A 84 35.15 25.45 -71.16
CA GLU A 84 35.54 26.74 -71.81
C GLU A 84 34.51 27.06 -72.95
N TYR A 85 34.01 28.29 -73.24
CA TYR A 85 34.63 29.55 -73.74
C TYR A 85 34.99 29.46 -75.25
N VAL A 86 34.71 30.39 -76.19
CA VAL A 86 33.96 31.70 -76.31
C VAL A 86 33.97 32.09 -77.83
N GLU A 87 33.18 32.94 -78.53
CA GLU A 87 31.96 33.80 -78.42
C GLU A 87 31.39 33.91 -79.90
N GLU A 88 30.52 34.80 -80.47
CA GLU A 88 29.74 36.02 -80.16
C GLU A 88 28.58 36.17 -81.23
N LEU A 89 27.60 37.10 -81.06
CA LEU A 89 26.70 37.76 -82.08
C LEU A 89 25.84 36.93 -83.08
N SER A 90 24.63 37.34 -83.54
CA SER A 90 23.69 38.43 -83.17
C SER A 90 22.29 38.19 -83.80
N GLU A 91 21.21 38.68 -83.14
CA GLU A 91 19.86 39.04 -83.68
C GLU A 91 19.08 38.11 -84.65
N GLU A 92 17.90 37.60 -84.23
CA GLU A 92 16.60 37.78 -84.95
C GLU A 92 15.37 37.25 -84.15
N GLU A 93 14.16 37.43 -84.69
CA GLU A 93 12.84 37.25 -84.01
C GLU A 93 12.22 35.81 -84.16
N PRO A 94 11.02 35.49 -83.62
CA PRO A 94 10.76 34.17 -83.01
C PRO A 94 10.44 33.04 -83.98
N ARG A 95 10.91 31.84 -83.64
CA ARG A 95 10.41 30.56 -84.18
C ARG A 95 10.20 29.54 -83.07
N VAL A 96 9.09 28.80 -83.15
CA VAL A 96 8.67 27.83 -82.11
C VAL A 96 9.64 26.65 -82.08
N SER A 97 10.48 26.56 -81.06
CA SER A 97 11.38 25.43 -80.83
C SER A 97 10.75 24.39 -79.91
N THR A 98 10.60 23.16 -80.42
CA THR A 98 9.92 22.05 -79.75
C THR A 98 10.80 21.40 -78.67
N VAL A 99 11.13 22.15 -77.61
CA VAL A 99 11.91 21.66 -76.46
C VAL A 99 10.98 21.47 -75.25
N PRO A 100 10.72 20.23 -74.80
CA PRO A 100 9.84 19.99 -73.65
C PRO A 100 10.37 20.57 -72.33
N TRP A 101 9.43 21.02 -71.49
CA TRP A 101 9.68 21.65 -70.19
C TRP A 101 10.58 20.85 -69.23
N TYR A 102 10.60 19.52 -69.35
CA TYR A 102 11.42 18.65 -68.48
C TYR A 102 12.94 18.75 -68.74
N VAL A 103 13.38 19.43 -69.81
CA VAL A 103 14.81 19.66 -70.12
C VAL A 103 15.32 20.98 -69.52
N GLN A 104 14.44 21.84 -69.02
CA GLN A 104 14.79 23.15 -68.45
C GLN A 104 15.30 23.02 -67.01
N VAL A 105 16.41 22.31 -66.80
CA VAL A 105 17.02 22.05 -65.49
C VAL A 105 17.84 23.26 -65.00
N ASN A 106 17.17 24.40 -64.86
CA ASN A 106 17.63 25.46 -63.96
C ASN A 106 17.27 25.05 -62.53
N SER A 107 18.12 24.23 -61.90
CA SER A 107 18.04 24.03 -60.45
C SER A 107 18.34 25.38 -59.78
N PRO A 108 17.38 26.01 -59.07
CA PRO A 108 17.67 27.25 -58.39
C PRO A 108 18.68 26.92 -57.28
N GLN A 109 19.92 27.39 -57.43
CA GLN A 109 20.89 27.41 -56.34
C GLN A 109 20.34 28.32 -55.24
N ARG A 110 19.55 27.73 -54.35
CA ARG A 110 19.06 28.38 -53.15
C ARG A 110 20.30 28.68 -52.32
N ALA A 111 20.74 29.95 -52.36
CA ALA A 111 21.84 30.43 -51.53
C ALA A 111 21.67 29.88 -50.11
N PRO A 112 22.73 29.35 -49.49
CA PRO A 112 22.63 28.61 -48.23
C PRO A 112 21.93 29.52 -47.22
N GLN A 113 20.69 29.17 -46.87
CA GLN A 113 19.93 29.98 -45.93
C GLN A 113 20.73 30.00 -44.63
N PRO A 114 21.05 31.17 -44.06
CA PRO A 114 21.78 31.23 -42.81
C PRO A 114 21.01 30.39 -41.80
N LEU A 115 21.70 29.42 -41.20
CA LEU A 115 21.14 28.40 -40.34
C LEU A 115 20.02 29.00 -39.47
N SER A 116 18.78 28.59 -39.77
CA SER A 116 17.57 29.13 -39.14
C SER A 116 17.80 29.20 -37.63
N GLU A 117 17.44 30.29 -36.97
CA GLU A 117 17.90 30.54 -35.59
C GLU A 117 17.56 29.38 -34.63
N ARG A 118 16.45 28.69 -34.95
CA ARG A 118 16.00 27.39 -34.43
C ARG A 118 17.02 26.24 -34.45
N GLN A 119 18.17 26.36 -35.11
CA GLN A 119 19.18 25.29 -35.24
C GLN A 119 20.57 25.72 -34.73
N ARG A 120 20.65 26.84 -34.01
CA ARG A 120 21.87 27.22 -33.28
C ARG A 120 22.11 26.24 -32.13
N ILE A 121 23.33 25.74 -32.03
CA ILE A 121 23.80 24.98 -30.87
C ILE A 121 24.13 26.01 -29.77
N PRO A 122 23.66 25.84 -28.52
CA PRO A 122 23.97 26.75 -27.43
C PRO A 122 25.47 26.74 -27.08
N GLU A 123 25.97 27.87 -26.59
CA GLU A 123 27.35 28.01 -26.13
C GLU A 123 27.64 27.11 -24.92
N LEU A 124 28.88 26.61 -24.86
CA LEU A 124 29.31 25.69 -23.78
C LEU A 124 29.64 26.50 -22.51
N PRO A 125 29.25 26.01 -21.31
CA PRO A 125 29.61 26.64 -20.04
C PRO A 125 31.12 26.54 -19.78
N GLU A 126 31.63 27.39 -18.89
CA GLU A 126 33.06 27.55 -18.53
C GLU A 126 33.81 26.23 -18.23
N THR A 127 33.10 25.21 -17.74
CA THR A 127 33.62 23.89 -17.37
C THR A 127 32.68 22.79 -17.88
N PRO A 128 32.72 22.44 -19.18
CA PRO A 128 31.79 21.47 -19.76
C PRO A 128 32.33 20.03 -19.59
N PRO A 129 31.50 19.04 -19.20
CA PRO A 129 31.92 17.64 -19.20
C PRO A 129 32.15 17.16 -20.65
N PRO A 130 33.13 16.28 -20.92
CA PRO A 130 33.59 15.96 -22.28
C PRO A 130 32.53 15.27 -23.19
N ILE A 131 31.42 14.80 -22.62
CA ILE A 131 30.28 14.28 -23.39
C ILE A 131 29.40 15.39 -24.00
N LEU A 132 29.43 16.61 -23.45
CA LEU A 132 28.41 17.64 -23.71
C LEU A 132 28.41 18.12 -25.16
N GLU A 133 29.58 18.41 -25.73
CA GLU A 133 29.69 18.87 -27.12
C GLU A 133 29.29 17.77 -28.14
N PRO A 134 29.77 16.51 -28.04
CA PRO A 134 29.23 15.40 -28.84
C PRO A 134 27.72 15.21 -28.70
N LEU A 135 27.19 15.34 -27.47
CA LEU A 135 25.77 15.15 -27.18
C LEU A 135 24.90 16.28 -27.75
N LEU A 136 25.35 17.53 -27.69
CA LEU A 136 24.71 18.67 -28.35
C LEU A 136 24.67 18.49 -29.87
N LYS A 137 25.79 18.12 -30.49
CA LYS A 137 25.88 17.83 -31.93
C LYS A 137 24.98 16.66 -32.34
N GLN A 138 24.92 15.60 -31.53
CA GLN A 138 24.02 14.47 -31.75
C GLN A 138 22.54 14.90 -31.71
N ILE A 139 22.18 15.80 -30.78
CA ILE A 139 20.80 16.26 -30.59
C ILE A 139 20.35 17.21 -31.71
N SER A 140 21.20 18.14 -32.16
CA SER A 140 20.86 19.05 -33.26
C SER A 140 20.86 18.34 -34.61
N ILE A 141 21.94 17.63 -34.95
CA ILE A 141 22.17 17.11 -36.31
C ILE A 141 21.41 15.80 -36.54
N ASP A 142 21.67 14.77 -35.73
CA ASP A 142 21.19 13.39 -35.96
C ASP A 142 19.76 13.15 -35.45
N LEU A 143 19.34 13.86 -34.41
CA LEU A 143 17.98 13.80 -33.87
C LEU A 143 17.07 14.89 -34.43
N GLY A 144 17.63 15.94 -35.07
CA GLY A 144 16.88 17.03 -35.68
C GLY A 144 15.97 17.76 -34.71
N LEU A 145 16.43 17.99 -33.47
CA LEU A 145 15.72 18.86 -32.53
C LEU A 145 16.05 20.33 -32.80
N ASP A 146 15.01 21.14 -32.73
CA ASP A 146 15.09 22.59 -32.91
C ASP A 146 15.18 23.30 -31.53
N ASP A 147 15.47 24.59 -31.55
CA ASP A 147 15.51 25.55 -30.43
C ASP A 147 16.21 25.02 -29.15
N LEU A 148 17.47 24.60 -29.27
CA LEU A 148 18.22 24.01 -28.16
C LEU A 148 18.67 25.07 -27.12
N SER A 149 18.27 24.87 -25.86
CA SER A 149 18.78 25.64 -24.71
C SER A 149 19.55 24.77 -23.73
N LEU A 150 20.51 25.39 -23.04
CA LEU A 150 21.33 24.77 -22.00
C LEU A 150 21.27 25.63 -20.74
N LEU A 151 20.81 25.03 -19.65
CA LEU A 151 20.70 25.64 -18.33
C LEU A 151 21.74 25.02 -17.40
N ASP A 152 22.70 25.82 -16.95
CA ASP A 152 23.64 25.45 -15.90
C ASP A 152 22.98 25.66 -14.53
N LEU A 153 22.67 24.56 -13.85
CA LEU A 153 22.00 24.54 -12.55
C LEU A 153 22.96 24.03 -11.45
N ARG A 154 24.28 24.01 -11.71
CA ARG A 154 25.31 23.54 -10.77
C ARG A 154 25.51 24.46 -9.57
N LYS A 155 25.19 25.76 -9.71
CA LYS A 155 25.33 26.80 -8.67
C LYS A 155 24.06 26.99 -7.81
N LEU A 156 23.11 26.04 -7.83
CA LEU A 156 21.87 26.10 -7.03
C LEU A 156 22.03 25.51 -5.62
N ASP A 157 21.69 26.30 -4.61
CA ASP A 157 21.43 25.85 -3.23
C ASP A 157 19.99 26.27 -2.84
N PRO A 158 19.10 25.35 -2.39
CA PRO A 158 19.29 23.90 -2.30
C PRO A 158 19.39 23.22 -3.68
N PRO A 159 20.13 22.10 -3.79
CA PRO A 159 20.25 21.36 -5.03
C PRO A 159 18.89 20.80 -5.47
N PRO A 160 18.58 20.78 -6.79
CA PRO A 160 17.26 20.38 -7.28
C PRO A 160 16.98 18.90 -7.01
N ALA A 161 15.69 18.53 -6.97
CA ALA A 161 15.27 17.14 -6.77
C ALA A 161 15.72 16.16 -7.88
N LEU A 162 16.27 16.70 -8.98
CA LEU A 162 16.97 15.97 -10.05
C LEU A 162 18.46 15.74 -9.74
N GLY A 163 18.96 16.06 -8.55
CA GLY A 163 20.34 15.83 -8.10
C GLY A 163 21.20 17.10 -8.05
N ALA A 164 22.31 17.03 -7.31
CA ALA A 164 23.34 18.07 -7.32
C ALA A 164 24.09 18.09 -8.66
N ASN A 165 24.85 19.17 -8.90
CA ASN A 165 25.69 19.37 -10.10
C ASN A 165 24.92 19.11 -11.42
N LEU A 166 23.73 19.68 -11.56
CA LEU A 166 22.83 19.44 -12.70
C LEU A 166 23.13 20.35 -13.89
N LEU A 167 23.28 19.76 -15.08
CA LEU A 167 23.09 20.43 -16.37
C LEU A 167 21.77 19.97 -17.00
N MET A 168 20.92 20.92 -17.38
CA MET A 168 19.63 20.67 -18.03
C MET A 168 19.64 21.19 -19.47
N LEU A 169 19.37 20.30 -20.42
CA LEU A 169 19.22 20.59 -21.84
C LEU A 169 17.75 20.52 -22.22
N ILE A 170 17.25 21.49 -23.00
CA ILE A 170 15.87 21.52 -23.49
C ILE A 170 15.90 21.65 -25.02
N GLY A 171 15.02 20.93 -25.72
CA GLY A 171 14.90 21.01 -27.18
C GLY A 171 13.51 20.65 -27.71
N THR A 172 13.10 21.29 -28.80
CA THR A 172 11.80 21.06 -29.44
C THR A 172 11.86 19.95 -30.48
N ALA A 173 10.81 19.12 -30.48
CA ALA A 173 10.57 18.06 -31.45
C ALA A 173 9.32 18.41 -32.27
N ARG A 174 9.48 18.38 -33.60
CA ARG A 174 8.46 18.72 -34.63
C ARG A 174 7.14 17.93 -34.58
N SER A 175 7.00 16.93 -33.71
CA SER A 175 5.76 16.21 -33.39
C SER A 175 5.99 15.17 -32.27
N GLU A 176 4.93 14.66 -31.64
CA GLU A 176 5.00 13.52 -30.69
C GLU A 176 5.69 12.29 -31.28
N LYS A 177 5.45 12.01 -32.57
CA LYS A 177 6.08 10.90 -33.29
C LYS A 177 7.58 11.12 -33.46
N HIS A 178 8.00 12.36 -33.73
CA HIS A 178 9.41 12.75 -33.79
C HIS A 178 10.06 12.59 -32.41
N LEU A 179 9.42 13.14 -31.38
CA LEU A 179 9.83 13.08 -29.98
C LEU A 179 10.13 11.64 -29.52
N HIS A 180 9.18 10.71 -29.69
CA HIS A 180 9.38 9.31 -29.33
C HIS A 180 10.54 8.63 -30.08
N VAL A 181 10.68 8.90 -31.38
CA VAL A 181 11.76 8.30 -32.20
C VAL A 181 13.12 8.86 -31.81
N SER A 182 13.23 10.17 -31.62
CA SER A 182 14.49 10.83 -31.27
C SER A 182 14.95 10.50 -29.85
N ALA A 183 14.04 10.36 -28.88
CA ALA A 183 14.38 9.89 -27.53
C ALA A 183 14.86 8.41 -27.54
N ASP A 184 14.17 7.52 -28.25
CA ASP A 184 14.56 6.11 -28.40
C ASP A 184 15.89 5.94 -29.18
N ARG A 185 16.21 6.87 -30.09
CA ARG A 185 17.55 7.01 -30.72
C ARG A 185 18.61 7.47 -29.72
N LEU A 186 18.38 8.58 -29.00
CA LEU A 186 19.31 9.14 -28.00
C LEU A 186 19.69 8.08 -26.96
N CYS A 187 18.70 7.37 -26.41
CA CYS A 187 18.96 6.32 -25.44
C CYS A 187 19.72 5.12 -26.04
N ARG A 188 19.61 4.83 -27.35
CA ARG A 188 20.48 3.81 -27.98
C ARG A 188 21.91 4.31 -28.11
N TRP A 189 22.11 5.51 -28.62
CA TRP A 189 23.43 6.12 -28.81
C TRP A 189 24.22 6.22 -27.50
N LEU A 190 23.60 6.71 -26.43
CA LEU A 190 24.20 6.74 -25.08
C LEU A 190 24.62 5.35 -24.56
N ARG A 191 23.86 4.29 -24.90
CA ARG A 191 24.17 2.89 -24.53
C ARG A 191 25.24 2.25 -25.41
N SER A 192 25.37 2.63 -26.69
CA SER A 192 26.39 2.10 -27.60
C SER A 192 27.73 2.81 -27.45
N THR A 193 27.71 4.14 -27.41
CA THR A 193 28.91 5.00 -27.51
C THR A 193 29.57 5.16 -26.14
N TYR A 194 28.79 5.55 -25.12
CA TYR A 194 29.29 5.85 -23.77
C TYR A 194 28.99 4.75 -22.74
N LYS A 195 28.28 3.68 -23.13
CA LYS A 195 27.85 2.56 -22.26
C LYS A 195 27.01 2.98 -21.05
N LEU A 196 26.52 4.22 -21.03
CA LEU A 196 25.66 4.78 -20.00
C LEU A 196 24.29 4.10 -19.98
N ARG A 197 23.57 4.24 -18.87
CA ARG A 197 22.23 3.66 -18.67
C ARG A 197 21.17 4.76 -18.54
N PRO A 198 20.88 5.51 -19.62
CA PRO A 198 19.91 6.59 -19.58
C PRO A 198 18.50 6.06 -19.28
N ASN A 199 17.75 6.84 -18.51
CA ASN A 199 16.36 6.57 -18.18
C ASN A 199 15.46 7.62 -18.84
N ALA A 200 14.54 7.19 -19.71
CA ALA A 200 13.65 8.07 -20.45
C ALA A 200 12.23 8.00 -19.89
N ASP A 201 11.86 8.94 -19.02
CA ASP A 201 10.49 9.08 -18.56
C ASP A 201 9.62 9.67 -19.68
N GLY A 202 8.38 9.19 -19.81
CA GLY A 202 7.51 9.44 -20.97
C GLY A 202 7.75 8.54 -22.20
N LEU A 203 8.86 7.81 -22.31
CA LEU A 203 9.13 6.93 -23.45
C LEU A 203 8.44 5.56 -23.29
N LEU A 204 7.35 5.33 -24.02
CA LEU A 204 6.54 4.12 -23.89
C LEU A 204 7.17 2.87 -24.53
N GLY A 205 7.30 1.77 -23.76
CA GLY A 205 7.95 0.55 -24.25
C GLY A 205 7.17 -0.19 -25.34
N ARG A 206 7.86 -0.85 -26.29
CA ARG A 206 7.25 -1.60 -27.42
C ARG A 206 6.14 -2.58 -26.98
N ASN A 207 6.31 -3.25 -25.83
CA ASN A 207 5.33 -4.18 -25.29
C ASN A 207 4.17 -3.48 -24.58
N GLU A 208 4.40 -2.31 -24.00
CA GLU A 208 3.42 -1.48 -23.30
C GLU A 208 2.50 -0.78 -24.30
N LEU A 209 3.06 -0.23 -25.38
CA LEU A 209 2.31 0.29 -26.53
C LEU A 209 1.41 -0.80 -27.13
N LYS A 210 1.98 -2.00 -27.41
CA LYS A 210 1.19 -3.17 -27.86
C LYS A 210 0.09 -3.56 -26.86
N LEU A 211 0.30 -3.37 -25.55
CA LEU A 211 -0.69 -3.68 -24.51
C LEU A 211 -1.78 -2.60 -24.41
N LYS A 212 -1.44 -1.30 -24.49
CA LYS A 212 -2.40 -0.19 -24.53
C LYS A 212 -3.28 -0.28 -25.78
N LEU A 213 -2.69 -0.45 -26.97
CA LEU A 213 -3.43 -0.63 -28.23
C LEU A 213 -4.35 -1.87 -28.19
N LYS A 214 -3.87 -3.02 -27.66
CA LYS A 214 -4.72 -4.20 -27.46
C LYS A 214 -5.84 -3.99 -26.44
N ARG A 215 -5.72 -3.03 -25.51
CA ARG A 215 -6.79 -2.62 -24.60
C ARG A 215 -7.78 -1.67 -25.28
N LYS A 216 -7.32 -0.63 -26.01
CA LYS A 216 -8.20 0.27 -26.79
C LYS A 216 -9.03 -0.51 -27.81
N ALA A 217 -8.41 -1.37 -28.62
CA ALA A 217 -9.10 -2.20 -29.60
C ALA A 217 -10.14 -3.15 -28.98
N LYS A 218 -9.87 -3.71 -27.79
CA LYS A 218 -10.86 -4.52 -27.05
C LYS A 218 -12.01 -3.68 -26.47
N LYS A 219 -11.73 -2.47 -25.99
CA LYS A 219 -12.74 -1.51 -25.50
C LYS A 219 -13.67 -1.09 -26.64
N ALA A 220 -13.12 -0.66 -27.77
CA ALA A 220 -13.88 -0.29 -28.97
C ALA A 220 -14.69 -1.48 -29.54
N LYS A 221 -14.14 -2.70 -29.58
CA LYS A 221 -14.90 -3.89 -30.00
C LYS A 221 -16.05 -4.26 -29.06
N LEU A 222 -16.01 -3.85 -27.78
CA LEU A 222 -17.04 -4.16 -26.79
C LEU A 222 -18.12 -3.06 -26.68
N LEU A 223 -17.73 -1.79 -26.84
CA LEU A 223 -18.61 -0.63 -26.67
C LEU A 223 -19.08 0.01 -27.98
N GLY A 224 -18.53 -0.42 -29.12
CA GLY A 224 -18.68 0.27 -30.40
C GLY A 224 -17.64 1.40 -30.56
N SER A 225 -17.63 2.02 -31.75
CA SER A 225 -16.68 3.09 -32.11
C SER A 225 -17.09 4.47 -31.61
N SER A 226 -18.05 4.56 -30.69
CA SER A 226 -18.60 5.82 -30.14
C SER A 226 -17.85 6.34 -28.90
N THR A 227 -16.69 5.77 -28.55
CA THR A 227 -15.79 6.34 -27.56
C THR A 227 -15.00 7.49 -28.18
N ASP A 228 -15.19 8.69 -27.64
CA ASP A 228 -14.51 9.94 -28.00
C ASP A 228 -13.00 9.76 -28.29
N GLU A 229 -12.56 10.25 -29.45
CA GLU A 229 -11.16 10.19 -29.91
C GLU A 229 -10.25 11.17 -29.13
N ASN A 230 -10.82 12.18 -28.47
CA ASN A 230 -10.09 13.13 -27.62
C ASN A 230 -9.84 12.62 -26.18
N ALA A 231 -10.30 11.41 -25.83
CA ALA A 231 -9.99 10.82 -24.52
C ALA A 231 -8.51 10.38 -24.43
N ASP A 232 -7.81 10.79 -23.37
CA ASP A 232 -6.41 10.42 -23.15
C ASP A 232 -6.22 8.89 -22.97
N ASP A 233 -5.65 8.25 -24.00
CA ASP A 233 -5.21 6.84 -23.97
C ASP A 233 -3.88 6.64 -23.19
N GLY A 234 -3.18 7.72 -22.85
CA GLY A 234 -1.79 7.73 -22.39
C GLY A 234 -0.82 7.15 -23.42
N VAL A 235 -1.18 7.16 -24.71
CA VAL A 235 -0.34 6.66 -25.82
C VAL A 235 0.39 7.80 -26.51
N ARG A 236 -0.21 8.99 -26.51
CA ARG A 236 0.38 10.27 -26.92
C ARG A 236 1.12 10.89 -25.74
N THR A 237 2.31 11.43 -25.95
CA THR A 237 3.02 12.26 -24.97
C THR A 237 3.77 13.38 -25.69
N GLY A 238 3.54 14.64 -25.29
CA GLY A 238 4.27 15.81 -25.81
C GLY A 238 5.55 16.16 -25.05
N TRP A 239 5.95 15.36 -24.05
CA TRP A 239 7.18 15.53 -23.27
C TRP A 239 7.83 14.17 -22.99
N VAL A 240 9.15 14.09 -23.14
CA VAL A 240 10.00 12.98 -22.71
C VAL A 240 11.22 13.54 -21.99
N CYS A 241 11.55 13.00 -20.83
CA CYS A 241 12.68 13.44 -20.01
C CYS A 241 13.72 12.32 -19.94
N VAL A 242 14.90 12.55 -20.55
CA VAL A 242 16.00 11.58 -20.63
C VAL A 242 17.08 11.97 -19.62
N ASP A 243 17.06 11.32 -18.46
CA ASP A 243 18.15 11.35 -17.49
C ASP A 243 19.33 10.55 -18.06
N VAL A 244 20.45 11.22 -18.32
CA VAL A 244 21.68 10.60 -18.88
C VAL A 244 22.47 9.87 -17.79
N GLY A 245 22.32 10.31 -16.53
CA GLY A 245 23.08 9.86 -15.37
C GLY A 245 24.18 10.85 -14.98
N VAL A 246 25.05 10.41 -14.06
CA VAL A 246 26.26 11.13 -13.66
C VAL A 246 27.36 10.89 -14.69
N VAL A 247 28.09 11.95 -15.04
CA VAL A 247 29.20 11.95 -15.99
C VAL A 247 30.43 12.58 -15.30
N GLU A 248 31.61 12.09 -15.68
CA GLU A 248 32.90 12.59 -15.22
C GLU A 248 33.08 14.08 -15.57
N GLU A 249 33.63 14.85 -14.63
CA GLU A 249 33.96 16.26 -14.80
C GLU A 249 35.27 16.42 -15.60
N ALA A 250 35.47 17.59 -16.21
CA ALA A 250 36.66 17.84 -17.02
C ALA A 250 37.93 17.98 -16.15
N GLU A 251 38.99 17.24 -16.51
CA GLU A 251 40.31 17.33 -15.88
C GLU A 251 40.89 18.76 -16.03
N GLY A 252 40.88 19.53 -14.94
CA GLY A 252 41.36 20.92 -14.93
C GLY A 252 40.45 21.91 -14.19
N GLY A 253 39.22 21.52 -13.82
CA GLY A 253 38.38 22.34 -12.94
C GLY A 253 39.05 22.60 -11.59
N ALA A 254 39.23 23.87 -11.22
CA ALA A 254 39.77 24.24 -9.92
C ALA A 254 38.80 23.86 -8.81
N ILE A 255 39.21 22.94 -7.92
CA ILE A 255 38.43 22.56 -6.75
C ILE A 255 38.45 23.72 -5.76
N GLU A 256 37.40 24.54 -5.72
CA GLU A 256 37.17 25.41 -4.56
C GLU A 256 36.92 24.52 -3.34
N PRO A 257 37.73 24.64 -2.26
CA PRO A 257 37.59 23.79 -1.08
C PRO A 257 36.39 24.26 -0.23
N SER A 258 35.18 23.88 -0.64
CA SER A 258 33.94 24.25 0.06
C SER A 258 34.00 23.84 1.54
N LYS A 259 33.77 24.80 2.43
CA LYS A 259 33.73 24.74 3.92
C LYS A 259 33.69 23.33 4.53
N GLN A 260 34.63 23.06 5.44
CA GLN A 260 34.88 21.75 6.06
C GLN A 260 33.82 21.28 7.09
N ASP A 261 32.71 22.01 7.23
CA ASP A 261 31.73 21.87 8.32
C ASP A 261 30.64 20.79 8.07
N PHE A 262 30.95 19.74 7.30
CA PHE A 262 30.03 18.61 7.06
C PHE A 262 30.56 17.30 7.67
N VAL A 263 30.14 17.00 8.90
CA VAL A 263 30.43 15.74 9.58
C VAL A 263 29.30 14.74 9.34
N GLY A 264 29.43 13.93 8.29
CA GLY A 264 28.45 12.89 7.94
C GLY A 264 29.00 11.81 7.00
N PHE A 265 28.52 10.57 7.16
CA PHE A 265 28.98 9.40 6.39
C PHE A 265 28.42 9.32 4.95
N GLY A 266 28.50 10.42 4.20
CA GLY A 266 28.12 10.50 2.80
C GLY A 266 29.24 11.08 1.96
N ARG A 267 29.78 10.30 1.01
CA ARG A 267 30.60 10.88 -0.06
C ARG A 267 29.68 11.73 -0.94
N ARG A 268 30.07 12.98 -1.20
CA ARG A 268 29.45 13.76 -2.30
C ARG A 268 29.75 13.03 -3.61
N THR A 269 28.82 13.04 -4.55
CA THR A 269 29.06 12.49 -5.88
C THR A 269 29.89 13.47 -6.69
N GLU A 270 31.19 13.22 -6.79
CA GLU A 270 32.07 13.82 -7.78
C GLU A 270 31.55 13.46 -9.19
N GLY A 271 31.19 14.45 -10.00
CA GLY A 271 30.54 14.25 -11.30
C GLY A 271 29.29 15.10 -11.52
N VAL A 272 29.11 15.54 -12.77
CA VAL A 272 27.97 16.34 -13.23
C VAL A 272 26.84 15.42 -13.69
N ARG A 273 25.60 15.66 -13.23
CA ARG A 273 24.42 14.96 -13.74
C ARG A 273 23.83 15.70 -14.94
N MET A 274 23.53 14.97 -16.00
CA MET A 274 22.97 15.54 -17.23
C MET A 274 21.55 15.04 -17.49
N VAL A 275 20.63 15.96 -17.81
CA VAL A 275 19.24 15.64 -18.14
C VAL A 275 18.86 16.34 -19.45
N VAL A 276 18.36 15.59 -20.42
CA VAL A 276 17.88 16.08 -21.71
C VAL A 276 16.36 16.00 -21.75
N GLN A 277 15.71 17.16 -21.82
CA GLN A 277 14.26 17.30 -21.89
C GLN A 277 13.84 17.60 -23.33
N MET A 278 12.97 16.76 -23.86
CA MET A 278 12.51 16.85 -25.24
C MET A 278 11.00 17.10 -25.22
N LEU A 279 10.54 18.21 -25.82
CA LEU A 279 9.14 18.63 -25.80
C LEU A 279 8.61 18.88 -27.21
N THR A 280 7.29 18.81 -27.41
CA THR A 280 6.63 19.45 -28.56
C THR A 280 6.52 20.95 -28.34
N GLU A 281 6.41 21.75 -29.41
CA GLU A 281 6.26 23.22 -29.38
C GLU A 281 5.14 23.63 -28.40
N GLU A 282 3.94 23.06 -28.59
CA GLU A 282 2.77 23.21 -27.69
C GLU A 282 3.05 22.92 -26.20
N LYS A 283 3.87 21.91 -25.87
CA LYS A 283 4.18 21.54 -24.49
C LYS A 283 5.39 22.27 -23.90
N ARG A 284 6.21 22.94 -24.73
CA ARG A 284 7.22 23.89 -24.24
C ARG A 284 6.54 25.18 -23.79
N GLU A 285 5.58 25.68 -24.56
CA GLU A 285 4.77 26.86 -24.22
C GLU A 285 3.88 26.63 -22.98
N GLU A 286 3.26 25.45 -22.84
CA GLU A 286 2.38 25.13 -21.69
C GLU A 286 3.13 25.03 -20.36
N VAL A 287 4.39 24.55 -20.37
CA VAL A 287 5.12 24.19 -19.14
C VAL A 287 6.24 25.20 -18.79
N ASP A 288 6.76 25.92 -19.77
CA ASP A 288 7.80 26.97 -19.66
C ASP A 288 8.85 26.73 -18.55
N LEU A 289 9.61 25.64 -18.74
CA LEU A 289 10.67 25.26 -17.82
C LEU A 289 11.85 26.25 -17.86
N GLU A 290 11.95 27.09 -18.89
CA GLU A 290 13.04 28.05 -19.08
C GLU A 290 12.85 29.29 -18.20
N SER A 291 11.64 29.88 -18.15
CA SER A 291 11.36 30.95 -17.19
C SER A 291 11.35 30.43 -15.75
N LEU A 292 10.86 29.20 -15.52
CA LEU A 292 10.83 28.57 -14.21
C LEU A 292 12.24 28.38 -13.63
N TRP A 293 13.15 27.71 -14.37
CA TRP A 293 14.50 27.44 -13.88
C TRP A 293 15.41 28.68 -13.89
N SER A 294 15.28 29.58 -14.86
CA SER A 294 16.01 30.86 -14.81
C SER A 294 15.52 31.77 -13.68
N GLY A 295 14.22 31.75 -13.37
CA GLY A 295 13.63 32.42 -12.20
C GLY A 295 14.04 31.80 -10.85
N ILE A 296 14.36 30.51 -10.81
CA ILE A 296 15.01 29.88 -9.64
C ILE A 296 16.48 30.30 -9.56
N LEU A 297 17.22 30.23 -10.67
CA LEU A 297 18.64 30.60 -10.73
C LEU A 297 18.89 32.05 -10.30
N ARG A 298 18.05 33.00 -10.73
CA ARG A 298 18.12 34.40 -10.26
C ARG A 298 17.96 34.52 -8.75
N ARG A 299 17.01 33.80 -8.15
CA ARG A 299 16.77 33.81 -6.69
C ARG A 299 17.86 33.10 -5.90
N GLY A 300 18.44 32.02 -6.41
CA GLY A 300 19.59 31.34 -5.79
C GLY A 300 20.92 32.07 -5.95
N THR A 301 21.03 32.99 -6.92
CA THR A 301 22.24 33.79 -7.18
C THR A 301 22.19 35.17 -6.50
N GLN A 302 21.02 35.65 -6.07
CA GLN A 302 20.91 36.81 -5.18
C GLN A 302 21.27 36.40 -3.74
N PRO A 303 22.34 36.94 -3.14
CA PRO A 303 22.63 36.71 -1.73
C PRO A 303 21.63 37.44 -0.82
N HIS A 304 21.60 37.07 0.46
CA HIS A 304 21.16 37.98 1.51
C HIS A 304 22.04 39.24 1.45
N VAL A 305 21.47 40.37 1.02
CA VAL A 305 22.07 41.71 1.14
C VAL A 305 21.42 42.50 2.29
N GLU A 306 20.24 42.06 2.72
CA GLU A 306 19.57 42.51 3.96
C GLU A 306 20.17 41.75 5.16
N ASP A 307 21.35 42.17 5.63
CA ASP A 307 21.88 41.79 6.96
C ASP A 307 23.08 42.66 7.45
N ALA A 308 23.22 43.92 6.99
CA ALA A 308 24.04 44.96 7.65
C ALA A 308 23.90 46.36 7.01
N GLU A 309 22.94 47.16 7.45
CA GLU A 309 23.13 48.62 7.60
C GLU A 309 22.07 49.17 8.58
N ASP A 310 22.51 49.98 9.55
CA ASP A 310 21.70 50.35 10.72
C ASP A 310 20.64 51.43 10.44
N ALA A 311 19.61 51.47 11.29
CA ALA A 311 18.59 52.50 11.25
C ALA A 311 19.10 53.85 11.79
N GLU A 312 18.74 54.95 11.12
CA GLU A 312 18.33 56.22 11.75
C GLU A 312 17.76 57.21 10.71
N ALA A 313 16.43 57.33 10.64
CA ALA A 313 15.73 58.38 9.90
C ALA A 313 14.27 58.51 10.37
N LEU A 314 14.00 59.43 11.30
CA LEU A 314 12.64 59.71 11.76
C LEU A 314 11.76 60.31 10.66
N SER A 315 10.48 59.94 10.63
CA SER A 315 9.43 60.90 10.25
C SER A 315 8.13 60.68 11.00
N THR A 316 7.65 61.75 11.64
CA THR A 316 6.39 61.83 12.39
C THR A 316 5.18 61.82 11.46
N GLY A 317 4.08 61.19 11.87
CA GLY A 317 2.85 61.12 11.06
C GLY A 317 1.91 62.34 11.18
N ASN A 318 1.20 62.63 10.09
CA ASN A 318 -0.16 63.23 9.97
C ASN A 318 -0.48 63.30 8.45
N ALA A 319 -1.63 62.83 7.94
CA ALA A 319 -2.96 63.44 8.01
C ALA A 319 -3.00 64.84 7.33
N SER A 320 -3.78 65.12 6.26
CA SER A 320 -4.98 64.45 5.73
C SER A 320 -5.25 64.70 4.21
N THR A 321 -5.92 63.71 3.58
CA THR A 321 -7.13 63.73 2.67
C THR A 321 -7.77 65.07 2.21
N PRO A 322 -8.68 65.12 1.18
CA PRO A 322 -9.56 64.04 0.66
C PRO A 322 -9.86 63.97 -0.87
N GLU A 323 -10.54 62.87 -1.27
CA GLU A 323 -11.75 62.72 -2.15
C GLU A 323 -11.71 61.31 -2.80
N ALA A 324 -12.61 60.33 -2.54
CA ALA A 324 -14.09 60.22 -2.71
C ALA A 324 -14.37 59.18 -3.82
N LEU A 325 -15.25 58.15 -3.78
CA LEU A 325 -16.29 57.60 -2.88
C LEU A 325 -16.62 56.15 -3.42
N PRO A 326 -17.54 55.32 -2.85
CA PRO A 326 -17.91 55.02 -1.46
C PRO A 326 -17.90 53.48 -1.16
N GLU A 327 -18.65 53.03 -0.14
CA GLU A 327 -18.55 51.70 0.51
C GLU A 327 -19.93 50.99 0.69
N SER A 328 -19.93 49.68 1.01
CA SER A 328 -20.72 49.05 2.11
C SER A 328 -21.79 47.97 1.80
N ILE A 329 -22.19 47.30 2.90
CA ILE A 329 -23.37 46.43 3.18
C ILE A 329 -23.27 44.91 2.92
N ARG A 330 -23.37 44.14 4.02
CA ARG A 330 -23.78 42.73 4.09
C ARG A 330 -25.31 42.61 4.13
N PRO A 331 -25.89 41.46 3.71
CA PRO A 331 -26.99 40.90 4.51
C PRO A 331 -26.92 39.36 4.68
N ALA A 332 -27.78 38.82 5.54
CA ALA A 332 -27.96 37.38 5.73
C ALA A 332 -29.46 37.00 5.75
N GLY A 333 -29.81 35.93 5.03
CA GLY A 333 -30.94 35.02 5.28
C GLY A 333 -32.39 35.53 5.30
N THR A 334 -33.20 35.10 4.33
CA THR A 334 -34.59 34.61 4.56
C THR A 334 -35.06 33.71 3.40
N ALA A 335 -36.27 33.14 3.48
CA ALA A 335 -36.62 31.87 2.82
C ALA A 335 -37.49 31.94 1.54
N GLY A 336 -37.11 31.15 0.53
CA GLY A 336 -37.97 30.55 -0.51
C GLY A 336 -38.50 31.47 -1.64
N PRO A 337 -39.14 30.90 -2.70
CA PRO A 337 -39.39 29.48 -2.98
C PRO A 337 -38.86 28.99 -4.37
N SER A 338 -39.06 27.68 -4.63
CA SER A 338 -39.18 27.01 -5.95
C SER A 338 -38.07 27.10 -7.03
N SER A 339 -37.51 25.90 -7.30
CA SER A 339 -37.37 25.29 -8.64
C SER A 339 -36.47 25.93 -9.72
N PHE A 340 -35.30 25.31 -9.95
CA PHE A 340 -34.92 24.82 -11.29
C PHE A 340 -34.11 23.50 -11.18
N VAL A 341 -34.05 22.72 -12.26
CA VAL A 341 -33.66 21.30 -12.21
C VAL A 341 -32.20 21.06 -12.61
N GLY A 342 -31.44 20.36 -11.75
CA GLY A 342 -30.11 19.84 -12.07
C GLY A 342 -29.87 18.48 -11.40
N GLN A 343 -30.00 17.37 -12.15
CA GLN A 343 -29.84 16.02 -11.60
C GLN A 343 -28.36 15.61 -11.46
N THR A 344 -27.77 15.83 -10.29
CA THR A 344 -26.49 15.22 -9.91
C THR A 344 -26.68 13.74 -9.58
N ARG A 345 -26.33 12.84 -10.50
CA ARG A 345 -26.35 11.38 -10.28
C ARG A 345 -25.23 10.95 -9.33
N GLY A 346 -25.53 10.93 -8.02
CA GLY A 346 -24.68 10.29 -7.02
C GLY A 346 -24.59 8.77 -7.24
N PHE A 347 -23.37 8.26 -7.46
CA PHE A 347 -23.12 6.82 -7.56
C PHE A 347 -23.05 6.19 -6.17
N HIS A 348 -24.20 5.81 -5.61
CA HIS A 348 -24.25 5.06 -4.36
C HIS A 348 -23.76 3.62 -4.56
N THR A 349 -22.57 3.30 -4.02
CA THR A 349 -22.05 1.92 -3.93
C THR A 349 -22.06 1.39 -2.50
N SER A 350 -23.12 1.69 -1.74
CA SER A 350 -23.52 0.85 -0.62
C SER A 350 -24.29 -0.36 -1.17
N ALA A 351 -24.07 -1.56 -0.59
CA ALA A 351 -24.88 -2.71 -0.92
C ALA A 351 -26.33 -2.43 -0.51
N ARG A 352 -27.27 -2.42 -1.46
CA ARG A 352 -28.69 -2.25 -1.14
C ARG A 352 -29.17 -3.46 -0.35
N ARG A 353 -29.34 -3.24 0.97
CA ARG A 353 -30.00 -4.15 1.89
C ARG A 353 -31.40 -4.44 1.34
N LEU A 354 -31.62 -5.66 0.85
CA LEU A 354 -32.99 -6.17 0.66
C LEU A 354 -33.51 -6.50 2.06
N LEU A 355 -33.95 -5.45 2.77
CA LEU A 355 -34.75 -5.60 3.96
C LEU A 355 -36.11 -6.15 3.52
N GLN A 356 -36.24 -7.47 3.59
CA GLN A 356 -37.53 -8.05 3.88
C GLN A 356 -37.79 -7.76 5.36
N GLU A 357 -38.42 -6.62 5.63
CA GLU A 357 -38.99 -6.29 6.93
C GLU A 357 -40.14 -7.26 7.21
N VAL A 358 -39.78 -8.40 7.81
CA VAL A 358 -40.67 -9.07 8.74
C VAL A 358 -40.69 -8.16 9.97
N GLU A 359 -41.75 -7.36 10.08
CA GLU A 359 -42.10 -6.59 11.28
C GLU A 359 -41.86 -7.44 12.54
N PRO A 360 -40.89 -7.08 13.41
CA PRO A 360 -40.85 -7.62 14.75
C PRO A 360 -42.03 -7.00 15.50
N ALA A 361 -43.14 -7.75 15.58
CA ALA A 361 -44.39 -7.27 16.14
C ALA A 361 -44.16 -6.54 17.48
N ALA A 362 -44.45 -5.24 17.49
CA ALA A 362 -44.07 -4.37 18.60
C ALA A 362 -44.87 -4.70 19.86
N THR A 363 -44.33 -5.59 20.70
CA THR A 363 -44.74 -5.71 22.10
C THR A 363 -44.38 -4.42 22.80
N ALA A 364 -45.36 -3.52 22.87
CA ALA A 364 -45.27 -2.26 23.61
C ALA A 364 -44.81 -2.51 25.05
N GLY A 365 -44.18 -1.50 25.66
CA GLY A 365 -43.61 -1.59 26.99
C GLY A 365 -44.65 -1.98 28.04
N SER A 366 -44.64 -3.26 28.42
CA SER A 366 -45.24 -3.77 29.65
C SER A 366 -44.09 -4.16 30.58
N THR A 367 -44.21 -3.84 31.86
CA THR A 367 -43.21 -4.18 32.87
C THR A 367 -43.11 -5.71 32.98
N ALA A 368 -42.02 -6.29 32.48
CA ALA A 368 -41.71 -7.69 32.69
C ALA A 368 -41.62 -7.94 34.20
N SER A 369 -42.54 -8.74 34.73
CA SER A 369 -42.59 -9.02 36.16
C SER A 369 -41.47 -9.97 36.55
N ASP A 370 -40.93 -9.80 37.77
CA ASP A 370 -39.84 -10.62 38.32
C ASP A 370 -40.18 -12.12 38.45
N PHE A 371 -41.42 -12.50 38.13
CA PHE A 371 -41.94 -13.86 38.19
C PHE A 371 -41.48 -14.75 37.00
N GLU A 372 -41.29 -14.19 35.80
CA GLU A 372 -40.92 -15.00 34.62
C GLU A 372 -39.48 -15.53 34.66
N VAL A 373 -38.57 -14.81 35.34
CA VAL A 373 -37.14 -15.17 35.39
C VAL A 373 -36.91 -16.42 36.23
N LEU A 374 -37.69 -16.60 37.30
CA LEU A 374 -37.53 -17.68 38.28
C LEU A 374 -37.78 -19.08 37.69
N ASP A 375 -38.77 -19.23 36.81
CA ASP A 375 -39.14 -20.53 36.21
C ASP A 375 -38.09 -21.02 35.20
N LEU A 376 -37.58 -20.13 34.33
CA LEU A 376 -36.52 -20.49 33.37
C LEU A 376 -35.22 -20.90 34.06
N ASP A 377 -34.89 -20.27 35.19
CA ASP A 377 -33.71 -20.61 35.98
C ASP A 377 -33.86 -21.96 36.69
N GLN A 378 -35.07 -22.29 37.17
CA GLN A 378 -35.40 -23.59 37.74
C GLN A 378 -35.40 -24.69 36.66
N LEU A 379 -35.93 -24.40 35.47
CA LEU A 379 -35.85 -25.27 34.30
C LEU A 379 -34.39 -25.52 33.88
N ARG A 380 -33.54 -24.48 33.84
CA ARG A 380 -32.10 -24.58 33.55
C ARG A 380 -31.41 -25.51 34.54
N LYS A 381 -31.64 -25.33 35.85
CA LYS A 381 -31.06 -26.16 36.92
C LYS A 381 -31.51 -27.63 36.80
N SER A 382 -32.81 -27.87 36.59
CA SER A 382 -33.36 -29.21 36.42
C SER A 382 -32.81 -29.91 35.16
N ALA A 383 -32.81 -29.22 34.02
CA ALA A 383 -32.26 -29.75 32.77
C ALA A 383 -30.76 -30.08 32.90
N MET A 384 -29.95 -29.19 33.46
CA MET A 384 -28.52 -29.44 33.71
C MET A 384 -28.28 -30.64 34.64
N GLN A 385 -29.08 -30.81 35.70
CA GLN A 385 -28.96 -31.98 36.59
C GLN A 385 -29.21 -33.30 35.85
N ASN A 386 -30.19 -33.32 34.94
CA ASN A 386 -30.47 -34.49 34.12
C ASN A 386 -29.40 -34.72 33.03
N ILE A 387 -28.82 -33.66 32.43
CA ILE A 387 -27.65 -33.76 31.54
C ILE A 387 -26.45 -34.39 32.28
N VAL A 388 -26.10 -33.88 33.46
CA VAL A 388 -25.01 -34.42 34.31
C VAL A 388 -25.26 -35.88 34.72
N SER A 389 -26.51 -36.33 34.73
CA SER A 389 -26.89 -37.72 35.01
C SER A 389 -26.91 -38.63 33.77
N GLY A 390 -26.58 -38.13 32.57
CA GLY A 390 -26.67 -38.86 31.30
C GLY A 390 -28.09 -39.02 30.74
N ASP A 391 -29.09 -38.39 31.36
CA ASP A 391 -30.52 -38.59 31.15
C ASP A 391 -31.06 -37.78 29.93
N TYR A 392 -30.28 -37.71 28.85
CA TYR A 392 -30.48 -36.79 27.72
C TYR A 392 -31.89 -36.83 27.08
N LEU A 393 -32.49 -38.01 26.94
CA LEU A 393 -33.86 -38.16 26.41
C LEU A 393 -34.93 -37.50 27.30
N LYS A 394 -34.73 -37.55 28.62
CA LYS A 394 -35.62 -36.96 29.63
C LYS A 394 -35.55 -35.43 29.59
N VAL A 395 -34.37 -34.87 29.35
CA VAL A 395 -34.15 -33.43 29.09
C VAL A 395 -34.92 -32.98 27.86
N SER A 396 -34.74 -33.67 26.72
CA SER A 396 -35.43 -33.35 25.46
C SER A 396 -36.96 -33.42 25.58
N ASN A 397 -37.48 -34.38 26.34
CA ASN A 397 -38.93 -34.48 26.62
C ASN A 397 -39.41 -33.38 27.57
N MET A 398 -38.67 -33.07 28.64
CA MET A 398 -38.97 -31.99 29.59
C MET A 398 -39.04 -30.63 28.88
N LEU A 399 -38.03 -30.29 28.07
CA LEU A 399 -37.98 -29.02 27.33
C LEU A 399 -39.08 -28.93 26.26
N ARG A 400 -39.44 -30.05 25.63
CA ARG A 400 -40.57 -30.11 24.69
C ARG A 400 -41.92 -29.90 25.39
N GLN A 401 -42.10 -30.43 26.60
CA GLN A 401 -43.29 -30.16 27.43
C GLN A 401 -43.33 -28.69 27.89
N ALA A 402 -42.21 -28.17 28.42
CA ALA A 402 -42.07 -26.77 28.82
C ALA A 402 -42.33 -25.80 27.66
N SER A 403 -42.01 -26.18 26.42
CA SER A 403 -42.32 -25.37 25.21
C SER A 403 -43.80 -25.12 24.96
N GLN A 404 -44.71 -25.87 25.60
CA GLN A 404 -46.14 -25.61 25.53
C GLN A 404 -46.58 -24.47 26.47
N LEU A 405 -45.81 -24.22 27.53
CA LEU A 405 -46.13 -23.28 28.60
C LEU A 405 -45.29 -21.99 28.53
N VAL A 406 -44.02 -22.08 28.16
CA VAL A 406 -43.06 -20.97 28.17
C VAL A 406 -42.90 -20.38 26.75
N PRO A 407 -43.32 -19.13 26.49
CA PRO A 407 -43.28 -18.53 25.15
C PRO A 407 -41.89 -18.53 24.50
N ARG A 408 -40.82 -18.31 25.28
CA ARG A 408 -39.43 -18.32 24.77
C ARG A 408 -38.95 -19.67 24.25
N LEU A 409 -39.65 -20.76 24.56
CA LEU A 409 -39.30 -22.12 24.13
C LEU A 409 -40.15 -22.61 22.94
N GLN A 410 -41.22 -21.87 22.58
CA GLN A 410 -42.08 -22.14 21.43
C GLN A 410 -41.33 -21.98 20.09
N ASN A 411 -41.97 -22.41 18.99
CA ASN A 411 -41.45 -22.27 17.61
C ASN A 411 -40.03 -22.84 17.37
N GLY A 412 -39.60 -23.78 18.21
CA GLY A 412 -38.26 -24.39 18.17
C GLY A 412 -37.26 -23.79 19.16
N GLY A 413 -37.61 -22.75 19.93
CA GLY A 413 -36.72 -22.15 20.94
C GLY A 413 -36.16 -23.15 21.96
N TRP A 414 -36.92 -24.20 22.29
CA TRP A 414 -36.44 -25.29 23.15
C TRP A 414 -35.20 -26.03 22.61
N ARG A 415 -34.99 -26.07 21.29
CA ARG A 415 -33.77 -26.62 20.67
C ARG A 415 -32.56 -25.72 20.90
N LEU A 416 -32.74 -24.42 20.72
CA LEU A 416 -31.68 -23.43 20.92
C LEU A 416 -31.27 -23.39 22.40
N PHE A 417 -32.25 -23.46 23.30
CA PHE A 417 -32.03 -23.61 24.74
C PHE A 417 -31.28 -24.92 25.07
N LEU A 418 -31.70 -26.06 24.53
CA LEU A 418 -31.00 -27.34 24.71
C LEU A 418 -29.55 -27.29 24.21
N LEU A 419 -29.30 -26.68 23.05
CA LEU A 419 -27.94 -26.48 22.52
C LEU A 419 -27.10 -25.59 23.44
N ASP A 420 -27.65 -24.51 24.01
CA ASP A 420 -26.94 -23.70 25.02
C ASP A 420 -26.58 -24.51 26.28
N LEU A 421 -27.48 -25.36 26.77
CA LEU A 421 -27.20 -26.24 27.91
C LEU A 421 -26.11 -27.28 27.59
N LEU A 422 -26.17 -27.91 26.41
CA LEU A 422 -25.16 -28.88 25.97
C LEU A 422 -23.79 -28.23 25.77
N ARG A 423 -23.75 -27.01 25.21
CA ARG A 423 -22.52 -26.19 25.11
C ARG A 423 -21.96 -25.85 26.49
N THR A 424 -22.81 -25.36 27.39
CA THR A 424 -22.45 -25.03 28.79
C THR A 424 -21.87 -26.26 29.49
N TYR A 425 -22.58 -27.39 29.45
CA TYR A 425 -22.16 -28.65 30.07
C TYR A 425 -20.81 -29.13 29.55
N LEU A 426 -20.66 -29.32 28.23
CA LEU A 426 -19.42 -29.81 27.65
C LEU A 426 -18.24 -28.87 27.96
N SER A 427 -18.46 -27.55 27.96
CA SER A 427 -17.43 -26.56 28.32
C SER A 427 -17.00 -26.60 29.80
N SER A 428 -17.82 -27.17 30.68
CA SER A 428 -17.55 -27.28 32.13
C SER A 428 -16.82 -28.57 32.52
N LEU A 429 -16.70 -29.54 31.60
CA LEU A 429 -16.03 -30.82 31.86
C LEU A 429 -14.50 -30.73 31.76
N PRO A 430 -13.75 -31.52 32.53
CA PRO A 430 -12.32 -31.72 32.30
C PRO A 430 -12.08 -32.45 30.97
N ARG A 431 -10.90 -32.22 30.36
CA ARG A 431 -10.52 -32.70 29.01
C ARG A 431 -10.93 -34.15 28.73
N ASP A 432 -10.59 -35.06 29.63
CA ASP A 432 -10.78 -36.50 29.40
C ASP A 432 -12.27 -36.92 29.41
N GLN A 433 -13.10 -36.25 30.21
CA GLN A 433 -14.56 -36.45 30.23
C GLN A 433 -15.22 -35.80 29.01
N ALA A 434 -14.77 -34.61 28.60
CA ALA A 434 -15.25 -33.98 27.37
C ALA A 434 -14.92 -34.82 26.13
N LEU A 435 -13.75 -35.48 26.08
CA LEU A 435 -13.41 -36.45 25.03
C LEU A 435 -14.32 -37.71 25.07
N GLN A 436 -14.69 -38.19 26.26
CA GLN A 436 -15.61 -39.32 26.42
C GLN A 436 -17.04 -39.00 25.96
N GLU A 437 -17.56 -37.80 26.25
CA GLU A 437 -18.89 -37.36 25.79
C GLU A 437 -18.90 -37.02 24.27
N LEU A 438 -17.76 -36.64 23.68
CA LEU A 438 -17.64 -36.48 22.22
C LEU A 438 -17.64 -37.83 21.49
N GLY A 439 -16.81 -38.77 21.94
CA GLY A 439 -16.70 -40.11 21.37
C GLY A 439 -16.11 -40.18 19.95
N ASN A 440 -15.61 -41.36 19.59
CA ASN A 440 -14.98 -41.61 18.28
C ASN A 440 -16.02 -41.79 17.17
N SER A 441 -15.60 -41.63 15.91
CA SER A 441 -16.43 -41.86 14.69
C SER A 441 -17.35 -43.10 14.74
N ASP A 442 -16.86 -44.23 15.25
CA ASP A 442 -17.60 -45.50 15.30
C ASP A 442 -18.54 -45.64 16.52
N SER A 443 -18.46 -44.73 17.50
CA SER A 443 -19.15 -44.83 18.79
C SER A 443 -19.97 -43.56 19.07
N GLN A 444 -21.23 -43.53 18.63
CA GLN A 444 -22.13 -42.41 18.92
C GLN A 444 -22.50 -42.37 20.40
N THR A 445 -22.13 -41.29 21.08
CA THR A 445 -22.47 -41.04 22.50
C THR A 445 -23.89 -40.51 22.66
N PRO A 446 -24.52 -40.68 23.85
CA PRO A 446 -25.81 -40.06 24.17
C PRO A 446 -25.79 -38.53 24.07
N PHE A 447 -24.64 -37.89 24.33
CA PHE A 447 -24.45 -36.45 24.11
C PHE A 447 -24.52 -36.09 22.62
N ILE A 448 -23.77 -36.78 21.75
CA ILE A 448 -23.73 -36.47 20.32
C ILE A 448 -25.05 -36.79 19.63
N THR A 449 -25.79 -37.83 20.03
CA THR A 449 -27.14 -38.07 19.51
C THR A 449 -28.10 -36.97 19.94
N CYS A 450 -28.12 -36.60 21.23
CA CYS A 450 -28.95 -35.50 21.73
C CYS A 450 -28.63 -34.15 21.04
N PHE A 451 -27.34 -33.85 20.84
CA PHE A 451 -26.89 -32.65 20.13
C PHE A 451 -27.36 -32.65 18.67
N LYS A 452 -27.30 -33.80 17.97
CA LYS A 452 -27.78 -33.94 16.58
C LYS A 452 -29.31 -33.84 16.49
N ASP A 453 -30.04 -34.45 17.41
CA ASP A 453 -31.52 -34.41 17.47
C ASP A 453 -32.07 -33.01 17.82
N ALA A 454 -31.25 -32.17 18.46
CA ALA A 454 -31.55 -30.76 18.71
C ALA A 454 -31.40 -29.89 17.45
N LEU A 455 -30.61 -30.29 16.46
CA LEU A 455 -30.47 -29.55 15.19
C LEU A 455 -31.73 -29.70 14.31
N SER A 456 -31.98 -28.71 13.45
CA SER A 456 -33.04 -28.74 12.44
C SER A 456 -32.51 -29.07 11.04
N LEU A 457 -33.43 -29.40 10.12
CA LEU A 457 -33.11 -29.66 8.71
C LEU A 457 -32.67 -28.39 7.94
N TYR A 458 -32.96 -27.21 8.47
CA TYR A 458 -32.64 -25.91 7.88
C TYR A 458 -32.04 -25.02 8.97
N PRO A 459 -30.73 -25.12 9.23
CA PRO A 459 -30.12 -24.58 10.46
C PRO A 459 -30.38 -23.09 10.65
N THR A 460 -30.81 -22.72 11.86
CA THR A 460 -30.77 -21.32 12.29
C THR A 460 -29.33 -20.82 12.48
N GLU A 461 -29.15 -19.50 12.60
CA GLU A 461 -27.83 -18.89 12.84
C GLU A 461 -27.18 -19.46 14.12
N PHE A 462 -27.93 -19.61 15.22
CA PHE A 462 -27.41 -20.20 16.47
C PHE A 462 -27.14 -21.72 16.37
N GLU A 463 -27.88 -22.47 15.55
CA GLU A 463 -27.54 -23.87 15.26
C GLU A 463 -26.23 -23.96 14.45
N ALA A 464 -26.03 -23.10 13.46
CA ALA A 464 -24.77 -23.00 12.71
C ALA A 464 -23.60 -22.60 13.62
N GLU A 465 -23.75 -21.58 14.46
CA GLU A 465 -22.78 -21.24 15.51
C GLU A 465 -22.44 -22.45 16.38
N SER A 466 -23.46 -23.17 16.86
CA SER A 466 -23.29 -24.28 17.79
C SER A 466 -22.55 -25.46 17.15
N ARG A 467 -22.81 -25.75 15.87
CA ARG A 467 -22.03 -26.73 15.08
C ARG A 467 -20.58 -26.30 14.90
N ILE A 468 -20.32 -25.04 14.56
CA ILE A 468 -18.97 -24.48 14.40
C ILE A 468 -18.22 -24.50 15.73
N TRP A 469 -18.87 -24.06 16.82
CA TRP A 469 -18.34 -24.07 18.18
C TRP A 469 -17.94 -25.49 18.60
N LEU A 470 -18.82 -26.49 18.42
CA LEU A 470 -18.54 -27.88 18.80
C LEU A 470 -17.30 -28.40 18.06
N HIS A 471 -17.20 -28.12 16.76
CA HIS A 471 -16.05 -28.55 15.95
C HIS A 471 -14.75 -27.87 16.39
N VAL A 472 -14.77 -26.57 16.65
CA VAL A 472 -13.60 -25.82 17.10
C VAL A 472 -13.18 -26.23 18.53
N TYR A 473 -14.15 -26.48 19.42
CA TYR A 473 -13.92 -26.92 20.79
C TYR A 473 -13.33 -28.33 20.86
N ALA A 474 -13.96 -29.31 20.18
CA ALA A 474 -13.47 -30.70 20.12
C ALA A 474 -12.06 -30.77 19.53
N ARG A 475 -11.74 -29.95 18.52
CA ARG A 475 -10.37 -29.85 18.00
C ARG A 475 -9.40 -29.19 18.99
N GLY A 476 -9.86 -28.26 19.84
CA GLY A 476 -9.09 -27.71 20.95
C GLY A 476 -8.69 -28.76 22.00
N LEU A 477 -9.48 -29.83 22.14
CA LEU A 477 -9.14 -31.01 22.93
C LEU A 477 -8.25 -32.03 22.19
N GLU A 478 -7.82 -31.71 20.96
CA GLU A 478 -7.04 -32.56 20.03
C GLU A 478 -7.76 -33.85 19.58
N HIS A 479 -9.11 -33.84 19.53
CA HIS A 479 -9.91 -35.00 19.12
C HIS A 479 -9.64 -35.40 17.65
N PRO A 480 -9.39 -36.70 17.34
CA PRO A 480 -8.95 -37.14 16.01
C PRO A 480 -9.94 -36.83 14.88
N ASP A 481 -11.23 -37.06 15.11
CA ASP A 481 -12.28 -36.87 14.09
C ASP A 481 -12.56 -35.39 13.74
N TYR A 482 -12.11 -34.44 14.57
CA TYR A 482 -12.42 -33.02 14.42
C TYR A 482 -11.27 -32.24 13.76
N ASP A 483 -10.85 -32.68 12.57
CA ASP A 483 -9.72 -32.09 11.83
C ASP A 483 -10.06 -30.74 11.12
N LYS A 484 -9.08 -30.15 10.42
CA LYS A 484 -9.26 -28.94 9.59
C LYS A 484 -10.03 -29.16 8.30
N GLY A 485 -9.94 -30.34 7.69
CA GLY A 485 -10.72 -30.72 6.51
C GLY A 485 -12.21 -30.79 6.83
N ASN A 486 -12.56 -31.44 7.93
CA ASN A 486 -13.93 -31.58 8.41
C ASN A 486 -14.52 -30.22 8.84
N LEU A 487 -13.74 -29.33 9.49
CA LEU A 487 -14.17 -27.95 9.76
C LEU A 487 -14.46 -27.19 8.46
N PHE A 488 -13.61 -27.33 7.45
CA PHE A 488 -13.81 -26.68 6.16
C PHE A 488 -15.03 -27.24 5.40
N ALA A 489 -15.25 -28.56 5.46
CA ALA A 489 -16.44 -29.19 4.89
C ALA A 489 -17.73 -28.72 5.58
N LEU A 490 -17.74 -28.61 6.92
CA LEU A 490 -18.84 -28.02 7.69
C LEU A 490 -19.12 -26.57 7.30
N MET A 491 -18.09 -25.76 7.09
CA MET A 491 -18.26 -24.38 6.62
C MET A 491 -18.81 -24.32 5.19
N ASP A 492 -18.26 -25.10 4.25
CA ASP A 492 -18.79 -25.19 2.88
C ASP A 492 -20.25 -25.68 2.88
N GLU A 493 -20.64 -26.63 3.75
CA GLU A 493 -22.03 -27.10 3.92
C GLU A 493 -22.98 -25.98 4.37
N LEU A 494 -22.64 -25.28 5.46
CA LEU A 494 -23.48 -24.20 6.02
C LEU A 494 -23.62 -23.02 5.03
N LEU A 495 -22.57 -22.74 4.25
CA LEU A 495 -22.58 -21.73 3.19
C LEU A 495 -23.44 -22.17 1.98
N LEU A 496 -23.38 -23.45 1.57
CA LEU A 496 -24.24 -24.00 0.52
C LEU A 496 -25.71 -24.06 0.94
N ALA A 497 -26.00 -24.25 2.23
CA ALA A 497 -27.34 -24.13 2.81
C ALA A 497 -27.84 -22.66 2.91
N GLY A 498 -26.99 -21.67 2.61
CA GLY A 498 -27.36 -20.25 2.62
C GLY A 498 -27.56 -19.66 4.03
N VAL A 499 -27.07 -20.34 5.07
CA VAL A 499 -27.31 -19.96 6.47
C VAL A 499 -26.49 -18.72 6.83
N ARG A 500 -27.10 -17.77 7.55
CA ARG A 500 -26.38 -16.65 8.16
C ARG A 500 -25.54 -17.17 9.31
N ILE A 501 -24.27 -16.80 9.35
CA ILE A 501 -23.33 -17.22 10.39
C ILE A 501 -22.82 -15.94 11.05
N SER A 502 -22.83 -15.91 12.38
CA SER A 502 -22.45 -14.71 13.10
C SER A 502 -20.95 -14.40 12.97
N ARG A 503 -20.61 -13.10 13.10
CA ARG A 503 -19.22 -12.63 13.01
C ARG A 503 -18.27 -13.34 14.01
N PRO A 504 -18.64 -13.59 15.27
CA PRO A 504 -17.82 -14.38 16.19
C PRO A 504 -17.58 -15.82 15.71
N ALA A 505 -18.59 -16.52 15.21
CA ALA A 505 -18.44 -17.90 14.74
C ALA A 505 -17.48 -18.00 13.54
N TYR A 506 -17.53 -17.05 12.61
CA TYR A 506 -16.54 -16.94 11.54
C TYR A 506 -15.12 -16.68 12.06
N ILE A 507 -14.94 -15.80 13.06
CA ILE A 507 -13.62 -15.53 13.66
C ILE A 507 -13.08 -16.79 14.37
N TYR A 508 -13.89 -17.53 15.13
CA TYR A 508 -13.48 -18.81 15.73
C TYR A 508 -13.05 -19.84 14.67
N ALA A 509 -13.81 -19.98 13.58
CA ALA A 509 -13.44 -20.86 12.46
C ALA A 509 -12.13 -20.42 11.79
N LEU A 510 -11.92 -19.12 11.59
CA LEU A 510 -10.69 -18.55 11.02
C LEU A 510 -9.46 -18.78 11.92
N ARG A 511 -9.53 -18.46 13.22
CA ARG A 511 -8.47 -18.76 14.19
C ARG A 511 -8.08 -20.23 14.11
N SER A 512 -9.09 -21.09 14.16
CA SER A 512 -8.93 -22.54 14.12
C SER A 512 -8.24 -23.01 12.82
N LEU A 513 -8.62 -22.50 11.66
CA LEU A 513 -8.02 -22.86 10.37
C LEU A 513 -6.59 -22.34 10.20
N ILE A 514 -6.26 -21.14 10.70
CA ILE A 514 -4.91 -20.59 10.61
C ILE A 514 -3.94 -21.28 11.56
N LEU A 515 -4.39 -21.63 12.79
CA LEU A 515 -3.59 -22.27 13.85
C LEU A 515 -2.60 -23.32 13.30
N PRO A 516 -1.28 -23.15 13.42
CA PRO A 516 -0.30 -24.10 12.86
C PRO A 516 -0.56 -25.53 13.36
N GLY A 517 -0.34 -26.52 12.49
CA GLY A 517 -0.44 -27.94 12.88
C GLY A 517 0.82 -28.42 13.60
N THR A 518 0.84 -29.70 14.02
CA THR A 518 1.98 -30.36 14.70
C THR A 518 3.34 -30.25 13.99
N ARG A 519 3.35 -29.95 12.68
CA ARG A 519 4.58 -29.68 11.89
C ARG A 519 4.99 -28.19 11.86
N GLY A 520 4.45 -27.34 12.74
CA GLY A 520 4.77 -25.91 12.88
C GLY A 520 4.33 -25.01 11.70
N HIS A 521 3.61 -25.55 10.72
CA HIS A 521 3.27 -24.84 9.48
C HIS A 521 1.76 -24.88 9.20
N THR A 522 1.18 -23.76 8.77
CA THR A 522 -0.20 -23.69 8.29
C THR A 522 -0.30 -24.24 6.87
N SER A 523 -1.12 -25.28 6.67
CA SER A 523 -1.32 -25.90 5.36
C SER A 523 -1.93 -24.94 4.33
N THR A 524 -1.50 -25.05 3.08
CA THR A 524 -2.00 -24.25 1.95
C THR A 524 -3.48 -24.52 1.67
N LYS A 525 -4.00 -25.71 2.00
CA LYS A 525 -5.44 -26.00 1.99
C LYS A 525 -6.19 -25.15 3.03
N SER A 526 -5.63 -25.03 4.24
CA SER A 526 -6.23 -24.26 5.33
C SER A 526 -6.19 -22.75 5.08
N LEU A 527 -5.14 -22.23 4.43
CA LEU A 527 -5.10 -20.82 4.01
C LEU A 527 -6.17 -20.52 2.93
N LYS A 528 -6.40 -21.46 1.99
CA LYS A 528 -7.48 -21.34 0.99
C LYS A 528 -8.88 -21.41 1.62
N ALA A 529 -9.06 -22.25 2.64
CA ALA A 529 -10.28 -22.32 3.44
C ALA A 529 -10.53 -20.99 4.18
N ALA A 530 -9.49 -20.42 4.81
CA ALA A 530 -9.58 -19.12 5.48
C ALA A 530 -9.96 -17.98 4.51
N THR A 531 -9.41 -17.94 3.29
CA THR A 531 -9.84 -16.96 2.28
C THR A 531 -11.29 -17.14 1.84
N ARG A 532 -11.78 -18.38 1.70
CA ARG A 532 -13.21 -18.64 1.41
C ARG A 532 -14.13 -18.14 2.52
N ILE A 533 -13.73 -18.27 3.79
CA ILE A 533 -14.50 -17.73 4.91
C ILE A 533 -14.51 -16.19 4.87
N LEU A 534 -13.38 -15.54 4.61
CA LEU A 534 -13.32 -14.08 4.48
C LEU A 534 -14.13 -13.57 3.27
N GLU A 535 -14.21 -14.35 2.19
CA GLU A 535 -15.10 -14.11 1.05
C GLU A 535 -16.57 -14.22 1.47
N ALA A 536 -16.96 -15.29 2.18
CA ALA A 536 -18.32 -15.46 2.69
C ALA A 536 -18.75 -14.39 3.71
N MET A 537 -17.85 -13.97 4.61
CA MET A 537 -18.08 -12.85 5.52
C MET A 537 -18.39 -11.56 4.75
N TYR A 538 -17.62 -11.29 3.70
CA TYR A 538 -17.81 -10.13 2.84
C TYR A 538 -19.12 -10.20 2.05
N ASP A 539 -19.46 -11.37 1.49
CA ASP A 539 -20.69 -11.57 0.73
C ASP A 539 -21.94 -11.50 1.62
N GLN A 540 -21.83 -11.82 2.92
CA GLN A 540 -22.86 -11.55 3.94
C GLN A 540 -22.86 -10.09 4.44
N GLY A 541 -21.97 -9.23 3.91
CA GLY A 541 -21.95 -7.78 4.18
C GLY A 541 -21.18 -7.35 5.42
N MET A 542 -20.40 -8.23 6.05
CA MET A 542 -19.54 -7.86 7.19
C MET A 542 -18.26 -7.15 6.73
N ASP A 543 -17.70 -6.30 7.60
CA ASP A 543 -16.35 -5.80 7.38
C ASP A 543 -15.30 -6.86 7.76
N ILE A 544 -14.27 -6.91 6.92
CA ILE A 544 -13.18 -7.90 6.86
C ILE A 544 -11.79 -7.27 6.98
N LEU A 545 -11.69 -5.93 6.97
CA LEU A 545 -10.44 -5.17 7.14
C LEU A 545 -10.44 -4.44 8.50
N THR A 546 -10.86 -5.12 9.56
CA THR A 546 -10.97 -4.56 10.91
C THR A 546 -9.79 -4.96 11.79
N GLU A 547 -9.45 -4.09 12.74
CA GLU A 547 -8.37 -4.27 13.73
C GLU A 547 -8.37 -5.65 14.39
N ASP A 548 -9.53 -6.06 14.93
CA ASP A 548 -9.70 -7.33 15.63
C ASP A 548 -9.37 -8.53 14.73
N ILE A 549 -9.81 -8.54 13.47
CA ILE A 549 -9.47 -9.61 12.52
C ILE A 549 -7.96 -9.67 12.32
N PHE A 550 -7.25 -8.54 12.16
CA PHE A 550 -5.80 -8.57 12.01
C PHE A 550 -5.08 -9.08 13.28
N VAL A 551 -5.52 -8.69 14.47
CA VAL A 551 -4.99 -9.21 15.75
C VAL A 551 -5.24 -10.71 15.89
N GLU A 552 -6.48 -11.14 15.70
CA GLU A 552 -6.93 -12.51 15.92
C GLU A 552 -6.29 -13.52 14.94
N LEU A 553 -6.12 -13.14 13.66
CA LEU A 553 -5.40 -13.96 12.68
C LEU A 553 -3.88 -14.00 12.96
N GLN A 554 -3.29 -12.92 13.48
CA GLN A 554 -1.86 -12.85 13.81
C GLN A 554 -1.53 -13.66 15.09
N GLU A 555 -2.37 -13.59 16.11
CA GLU A 555 -2.31 -14.47 17.30
C GLU A 555 -2.45 -15.94 16.90
N ALA A 556 -3.46 -16.28 16.07
CA ALA A 556 -3.66 -17.65 15.59
C ALA A 556 -2.47 -18.17 14.77
N ALA A 557 -1.85 -17.32 13.95
CA ALA A 557 -0.64 -17.67 13.19
C ALA A 557 0.62 -17.82 14.07
N ALA A 558 0.61 -17.33 15.31
CA ALA A 558 1.73 -17.35 16.25
C ALA A 558 1.66 -18.45 17.32
N ALA A 559 0.53 -19.13 17.48
CA ALA A 559 0.27 -20.06 18.59
C ALA A 559 1.18 -21.30 18.66
N SER A 560 1.92 -21.61 17.59
CA SER A 560 3.08 -22.51 17.65
C SER A 560 4.24 -21.87 16.90
N PRO A 561 5.21 -21.24 17.60
CA PRO A 561 6.49 -20.93 17.00
C PRO A 561 7.15 -22.26 16.66
N ALA A 562 7.19 -22.59 15.36
CA ALA A 562 7.91 -23.77 14.89
C ALA A 562 9.35 -23.71 15.42
N GLN A 563 9.83 -24.81 16.00
CA GLN A 563 11.22 -24.89 16.48
C GLN A 563 12.16 -24.53 15.33
N ALA A 564 12.78 -23.36 15.40
CA ALA A 564 13.71 -22.88 14.40
C ALA A 564 15.04 -23.62 14.61
N THR A 565 15.12 -24.85 14.10
CA THR A 565 16.26 -25.79 14.24
C THR A 565 17.50 -25.37 13.45
N SER A 566 17.73 -24.07 13.29
CA SER A 566 18.88 -23.48 12.61
C SER A 566 19.44 -22.32 13.44
N PRO A 567 20.66 -22.44 14.02
CA PRO A 567 21.29 -21.36 14.78
C PRO A 567 21.68 -20.14 13.92
N TYR A 568 21.39 -20.16 12.61
CA TYR A 568 21.70 -19.11 11.64
C TYR A 568 20.52 -18.15 11.35
N GLN A 569 19.45 -18.16 12.15
CA GLN A 569 18.25 -17.31 11.94
C GLN A 569 18.14 -16.08 12.85
N VAL A 570 19.01 -15.95 13.85
CA VAL A 570 19.09 -14.72 14.67
C VAL A 570 19.70 -13.60 13.83
N TYR A 571 19.07 -12.43 13.83
CA TYR A 571 19.62 -11.22 13.22
C TYR A 571 19.55 -10.05 14.19
N THR A 572 20.58 -9.23 14.20
CA THR A 572 20.56 -7.89 14.79
C THR A 572 20.57 -6.86 13.66
N HIS A 573 19.66 -5.90 13.73
CA HIS A 573 19.72 -4.68 12.93
C HIS A 573 19.85 -3.54 13.94
N PRO A 574 21.07 -3.10 14.31
CA PRO A 574 21.30 -2.27 15.49
C PRO A 574 20.38 -1.06 15.61
N ASP A 575 20.15 -0.36 14.50
CA ASP A 575 19.34 0.86 14.44
C ASP A 575 17.82 0.56 14.47
N ASP A 576 17.38 -0.50 13.80
CA ASP A 576 15.96 -0.88 13.70
C ASP A 576 15.43 -1.56 14.97
N THR A 577 16.23 -2.43 15.59
CA THR A 577 15.86 -3.25 16.76
C THR A 577 16.48 -2.77 18.07
N HIS A 578 17.24 -1.67 18.07
CA HIS A 578 18.00 -1.15 19.22
C HIS A 578 18.93 -2.23 19.81
N ASP A 579 19.76 -2.84 18.95
CA ASP A 579 20.65 -3.99 19.24
C ASP A 579 19.97 -5.30 19.71
N LEU A 580 18.64 -5.37 19.87
CA LEU A 580 17.98 -6.61 20.32
C LEU A 580 18.08 -7.72 19.25
N PRO A 581 18.50 -8.95 19.62
CA PRO A 581 18.59 -10.08 18.71
C PRO A 581 17.20 -10.61 18.34
N GLY A 582 16.86 -10.55 17.05
CA GLY A 582 15.54 -10.90 16.53
C GLY A 582 15.47 -12.27 15.87
N MET A 583 14.33 -12.95 16.04
CA MET A 583 13.89 -14.07 15.20
C MET A 583 13.06 -13.57 14.01
N ARG A 584 12.95 -14.37 12.95
CA ARG A 584 12.13 -14.07 11.77
C ARG A 584 10.73 -14.65 11.93
N MET A 585 9.70 -13.84 11.66
CA MET A 585 8.32 -14.32 11.51
C MET A 585 8.19 -15.46 10.48
N THR A 586 7.23 -16.36 10.70
CA THR A 586 6.82 -17.32 9.67
C THR A 586 6.28 -16.58 8.42
N PRO A 587 6.30 -17.21 7.23
CA PRO A 587 5.81 -16.56 6.01
C PRO A 587 4.33 -16.12 6.07
N VAL A 588 3.51 -16.72 6.92
CA VAL A 588 2.10 -16.32 7.12
C VAL A 588 2.03 -15.05 7.97
N GLN A 589 2.63 -15.06 9.17
CA GLN A 589 2.66 -13.90 10.07
C GLN A 589 3.28 -12.67 9.40
N ARG A 590 4.37 -12.86 8.63
CA ARG A 590 5.03 -11.76 7.93
C ARG A 590 4.15 -11.13 6.85
N ARG A 591 3.29 -11.91 6.18
CA ARG A 591 2.31 -11.37 5.21
C ARG A 591 1.16 -10.65 5.90
N LEU A 592 0.68 -11.15 7.04
CA LEU A 592 -0.33 -10.46 7.86
C LEU A 592 0.22 -9.12 8.38
N HIS A 593 1.42 -9.11 8.98
CA HIS A 593 2.10 -7.89 9.46
C HIS A 593 2.32 -6.85 8.36
N VAL A 594 2.78 -7.28 7.18
CA VAL A 594 2.92 -6.39 6.02
C VAL A 594 1.58 -5.84 5.54
N LEU A 595 0.48 -6.61 5.59
CA LEU A 595 -0.85 -6.08 5.28
C LEU A 595 -1.30 -5.04 6.32
N THR A 596 -1.18 -5.33 7.62
CA THR A 596 -1.47 -4.38 8.71
C THR A 596 -0.75 -3.04 8.52
N LYS A 597 0.50 -3.05 8.05
CA LYS A 597 1.29 -1.84 7.80
C LYS A 597 1.09 -1.15 6.44
N THR A 598 0.43 -1.79 5.48
CA THR A 598 0.30 -1.26 4.10
C THR A 598 -1.13 -0.94 3.70
N ILE A 599 -2.12 -1.43 4.44
CA ILE A 599 -3.51 -1.02 4.31
C ILE A 599 -3.69 0.32 5.02
N ASP A 600 -4.44 1.22 4.39
CA ASP A 600 -4.80 2.54 4.92
C ASP A 600 -5.90 2.36 6.00
N LEU A 601 -5.49 1.99 7.21
CA LEU A 601 -6.33 1.86 8.41
C LEU A 601 -5.94 2.93 9.44
N PRO A 602 -6.89 3.39 10.30
CA PRO A 602 -6.53 4.12 11.51
C PRO A 602 -5.57 3.28 12.39
N PRO A 603 -4.78 3.91 13.27
CA PRO A 603 -3.87 3.15 14.12
C PRO A 603 -4.72 2.35 15.11
N PHE A 604 -4.35 1.08 15.31
CA PHE A 604 -5.12 0.20 16.18
C PHE A 604 -5.16 0.74 17.62
N SER A 605 -6.18 0.37 18.39
CA SER A 605 -6.26 0.70 19.81
C SER A 605 -5.00 0.27 20.58
N ASP A 606 -4.64 1.01 21.63
CA ASP A 606 -3.45 0.70 22.41
C ASP A 606 -3.51 -0.70 23.07
N GLU A 607 -4.71 -1.22 23.36
CA GLU A 607 -4.89 -2.61 23.81
C GLU A 607 -4.43 -3.61 22.74
N SER A 608 -4.94 -3.49 21.51
CA SER A 608 -4.53 -4.33 20.37
C SER A 608 -3.04 -4.18 20.04
N ARG A 609 -2.50 -2.96 20.14
CA ARG A 609 -1.08 -2.68 19.95
C ARG A 609 -0.23 -3.36 21.02
N MET A 610 -0.61 -3.28 22.29
CA MET A 610 0.07 -3.98 23.39
C MET A 610 -0.06 -5.50 23.27
N ARG A 611 -1.21 -6.05 22.86
CA ARG A 611 -1.39 -7.48 22.55
C ARG A 611 -0.42 -7.95 21.45
N LEU A 612 -0.35 -7.22 20.34
CA LEU A 612 0.58 -7.53 19.24
C LEU A 612 2.04 -7.37 19.65
N MET A 613 2.40 -6.32 20.40
CA MET A 613 3.75 -6.13 20.91
C MET A 613 4.14 -7.22 21.92
N HIS A 614 3.27 -7.62 22.84
CA HIS A 614 3.50 -8.76 23.73
C HIS A 614 3.74 -10.04 22.93
N LEU A 615 2.90 -10.32 21.92
CA LEU A 615 3.04 -11.46 21.03
C LEU A 615 4.37 -11.44 20.25
N HIS A 616 4.85 -10.27 19.85
CA HIS A 616 6.12 -10.12 19.12
C HIS A 616 7.33 -10.26 20.06
N ALA A 617 7.33 -9.62 21.23
CA ALA A 617 8.38 -9.77 22.23
C ALA A 617 8.53 -11.22 22.71
N LYS A 618 7.42 -11.90 23.01
CA LYS A 618 7.39 -13.32 23.40
C LYS A 618 8.01 -14.27 22.36
N ASN A 619 7.94 -13.91 21.08
CA ASN A 619 8.53 -14.66 19.97
C ASN A 619 9.83 -14.05 19.45
N GLN A 620 10.42 -13.07 20.15
CA GLN A 620 11.64 -12.34 19.77
C GLN A 620 11.57 -11.65 18.38
N TYR A 621 10.37 -11.28 17.92
CA TYR A 621 10.15 -10.54 16.66
C TYR A 621 10.32 -9.02 16.87
N TRP A 622 11.53 -8.61 17.26
CA TRP A 622 11.79 -7.23 17.69
C TRP A 622 11.62 -6.18 16.58
N LEU A 623 11.90 -6.52 15.32
CA LEU A 623 11.66 -5.63 14.18
C LEU A 623 10.16 -5.31 14.06
N GLU A 624 9.33 -6.34 14.17
CA GLU A 624 7.88 -6.23 14.11
C GLU A 624 7.25 -5.64 15.39
N PHE A 625 7.86 -5.83 16.57
CA PHE A 625 7.52 -5.11 17.81
C PHE A 625 7.64 -3.58 17.63
N TRP A 626 8.80 -3.11 17.16
CA TRP A 626 9.03 -1.68 16.95
C TRP A 626 8.20 -1.09 15.81
N ASP A 627 7.78 -1.89 14.83
CA ASP A 627 6.82 -1.46 13.81
C ASP A 627 5.45 -1.10 14.42
N ILE A 628 4.93 -1.91 15.35
CA ILE A 628 3.64 -1.66 16.02
C ILE A 628 3.75 -0.49 17.01
N PHE A 629 4.88 -0.37 17.72
CA PHE A 629 5.15 0.78 18.58
C PHE A 629 5.24 2.10 17.80
N ARG A 630 5.87 2.08 16.62
CA ARG A 630 5.97 3.26 15.72
C ARG A 630 4.68 3.52 14.91
N MET A 631 3.62 2.71 15.06
CA MET A 631 2.43 2.79 14.19
C MET A 631 1.64 4.11 14.33
N ALA A 632 1.33 4.55 15.56
CA ALA A 632 0.61 5.81 15.78
C ALA A 632 1.45 7.04 15.37
N PRO A 633 2.74 7.17 15.77
CA PRO A 633 3.59 8.29 15.31
C PRO A 633 3.75 8.37 13.79
N ARG A 634 3.79 7.24 13.07
CA ARG A 634 3.81 7.20 11.60
C ARG A 634 2.53 7.75 10.94
N GLN A 635 1.44 7.88 11.69
CA GLN A 635 0.18 8.49 11.25
C GLN A 635 -0.06 9.88 11.90
N GLY A 636 0.94 10.45 12.57
CA GLY A 636 0.84 11.76 13.24
C GLY A 636 0.02 11.73 14.53
N GLN A 637 -0.15 10.57 15.17
CA GLN A 637 -0.81 10.43 16.47
C GLN A 637 0.22 10.08 17.57
N PRO A 638 0.12 10.67 18.77
CA PRO A 638 1.07 10.42 19.84
C PRO A 638 0.91 9.02 20.44
N ASN A 639 1.97 8.50 21.06
CA ASN A 639 1.88 7.32 21.93
C ASN A 639 1.41 7.70 23.34
N SER A 640 0.51 6.89 23.91
CA SER A 640 0.05 7.09 25.29
C SER A 640 1.13 6.75 26.34
N ALA A 641 0.94 7.25 27.56
CA ALA A 641 1.77 6.88 28.70
C ALA A 641 1.84 5.36 28.92
N ALA A 642 0.70 4.65 28.84
CA ALA A 642 0.65 3.20 28.95
C ALA A 642 1.48 2.50 27.85
N MET A 643 1.44 2.99 26.61
CA MET A 643 2.24 2.47 25.51
C MET A 643 3.75 2.61 25.76
N TYR A 644 4.19 3.74 26.33
CA TYR A 644 5.58 3.93 26.77
C TYR A 644 5.97 3.04 27.96
N ALA A 645 5.12 2.95 29.00
CA ALA A 645 5.36 2.09 30.15
C ALA A 645 5.50 0.62 29.75
N PHE A 646 4.57 0.12 28.92
CA PHE A 646 4.61 -1.22 28.36
C PHE A 646 5.88 -1.47 27.54
N MET A 647 6.29 -0.51 26.71
CA MET A 647 7.49 -0.61 25.88
C MET A 647 8.77 -0.71 26.74
N PHE A 648 9.00 0.22 27.68
CA PHE A 648 10.17 0.18 28.54
C PHE A 648 10.17 -1.09 29.43
N GLY A 649 9.03 -1.45 30.01
CA GLY A 649 8.91 -2.66 30.82
C GLY A 649 9.25 -3.93 30.05
N THR A 650 8.78 -4.04 28.79
CA THR A 650 9.08 -5.18 27.91
C THR A 650 10.55 -5.23 27.49
N VAL A 651 11.20 -4.08 27.26
CA VAL A 651 12.65 -4.03 26.96
C VAL A 651 13.48 -4.36 28.20
N ALA A 652 13.12 -3.86 29.38
CA ALA A 652 13.81 -4.19 30.64
C ALA A 652 13.79 -5.70 30.94
N GLN A 653 12.66 -6.38 30.67
CA GLN A 653 12.52 -7.84 30.83
C GLN A 653 13.49 -8.66 29.96
N THR A 654 14.12 -8.07 28.94
CA THR A 654 15.14 -8.76 28.13
C THR A 654 16.51 -8.90 28.83
N GLY A 655 16.78 -8.10 29.85
CA GLY A 655 18.10 -8.00 30.49
C GLY A 655 19.21 -7.43 29.58
N HIS A 656 18.90 -6.97 28.36
CA HIS A 656 19.91 -6.59 27.38
C HIS A 656 20.38 -5.13 27.59
N GLN A 657 21.46 -4.95 28.37
CA GLN A 657 22.03 -3.65 28.77
C GLN A 657 22.12 -2.63 27.63
N LYS A 658 22.78 -2.98 26.52
CA LYS A 658 22.99 -2.08 25.37
C LYS A 658 21.65 -1.62 24.74
N ALA A 659 20.66 -2.52 24.69
CA ALA A 659 19.33 -2.16 24.20
C ALA A 659 18.61 -1.19 25.15
N CYS A 660 18.68 -1.42 26.47
CA CYS A 660 18.10 -0.50 27.45
C CYS A 660 18.71 0.90 27.34
N MET A 661 20.04 1.02 27.19
CA MET A 661 20.72 2.31 26.98
C MET A 661 20.24 3.02 25.70
N ASN A 662 20.16 2.30 24.58
CA ASN A 662 19.70 2.86 23.30
C ASN A 662 18.22 3.31 23.37
N VAL A 663 17.36 2.44 23.92
CA VAL A 663 15.90 2.67 24.06
C VAL A 663 15.62 3.85 24.98
N LEU A 664 16.35 4.00 26.10
CA LEU A 664 16.25 5.17 26.96
C LEU A 664 16.64 6.45 26.21
N ARG A 665 17.77 6.47 25.48
CA ARG A 665 18.23 7.64 24.72
C ARG A 665 17.25 8.08 23.62
N THR A 666 16.78 7.12 22.81
CA THR A 666 15.78 7.41 21.77
C THR A 666 14.47 7.87 22.38
N TRP A 667 13.86 7.09 23.27
CA TRP A 667 12.44 7.29 23.58
C TRP A 667 12.18 8.30 24.69
N THR A 668 13.11 8.51 25.64
CA THR A 668 12.93 9.56 26.68
C THR A 668 13.15 10.98 26.17
N THR A 669 13.71 11.15 24.96
CA THR A 669 13.75 12.44 24.26
C THR A 669 12.48 12.65 23.44
N GLU A 670 12.02 11.64 22.71
CA GLU A 670 10.75 11.69 21.97
C GLU A 670 9.52 11.88 22.89
N MET A 671 9.47 11.25 24.08
CA MET A 671 8.39 11.47 25.07
C MET A 671 8.13 12.95 25.40
N ARG A 672 9.16 13.81 25.32
CA ARG A 672 9.05 15.25 25.58
C ARG A 672 8.64 16.07 24.34
N ARG A 673 8.64 15.44 23.16
CA ARG A 673 8.24 16.00 21.87
C ARG A 673 6.82 15.60 21.47
N GLU A 674 6.29 14.52 22.06
CA GLU A 674 4.89 14.13 21.97
C GLU A 674 3.95 15.28 22.37
N GLN A 675 2.73 15.28 21.82
CA GLN A 675 1.72 16.30 22.07
C GLN A 675 0.40 15.64 22.52
N PRO A 676 0.03 15.69 23.82
CA PRO A 676 0.77 16.29 24.94
C PRO A 676 2.05 15.51 25.32
N PRO A 677 3.03 16.16 25.96
CA PRO A 677 4.26 15.49 26.38
C PRO A 677 3.99 14.47 27.49
N VAL A 678 4.66 13.31 27.42
CA VAL A 678 4.47 12.21 28.35
C VAL A 678 5.32 12.44 29.61
N ALA A 679 4.65 12.60 30.76
CA ALA A 679 5.29 12.82 32.06
C ALA A 679 6.11 11.60 32.52
N PHE A 680 7.15 11.87 33.34
CA PHE A 680 8.03 10.85 33.92
C PHE A 680 7.46 10.31 35.25
N GLU A 681 6.18 9.95 35.24
CA GLU A 681 5.36 9.68 36.42
C GLU A 681 4.65 8.31 36.34
N GLY A 682 4.13 7.81 37.47
CA GLY A 682 3.39 6.55 37.55
C GLY A 682 4.12 5.34 36.96
N GLU A 683 3.38 4.49 36.25
CA GLU A 683 3.90 3.27 35.58
C GLU A 683 5.06 3.58 34.62
N VAL A 684 5.05 4.75 33.97
CA VAL A 684 6.14 5.18 33.06
C VAL A 684 7.43 5.38 33.84
N ALA A 685 7.36 5.99 35.02
CA ALA A 685 8.50 6.17 35.91
C ALA A 685 9.09 4.83 36.38
N GLU A 686 8.23 3.86 36.70
CA GLU A 686 8.65 2.52 37.14
C GLU A 686 9.28 1.70 36.01
N ALA A 687 8.68 1.72 34.82
CA ALA A 687 9.22 1.05 33.64
C ALA A 687 10.56 1.64 33.20
N ILE A 688 10.72 2.97 33.27
CA ILE A 688 12.00 3.64 33.01
C ILE A 688 13.04 3.27 34.07
N LYS A 689 12.68 3.21 35.37
CA LYS A 689 13.58 2.71 36.43
C LYS A 689 14.01 1.25 36.18
N ALA A 690 13.12 0.41 35.68
CA ALA A 690 13.45 -0.96 35.29
C ALA A 690 14.48 -1.02 34.16
N CYS A 691 14.32 -0.20 33.10
CA CYS A 691 15.36 -0.07 32.05
C CYS A 691 16.67 0.50 32.61
N LEU A 692 16.63 1.48 33.51
CA LEU A 692 17.82 2.08 34.11
C LEU A 692 18.64 1.06 34.93
N ARG A 693 17.99 0.22 35.75
CA ARG A 693 18.65 -0.87 36.50
C ARG A 693 19.36 -1.89 35.59
N VAL A 694 18.88 -2.08 34.36
CA VAL A 694 19.48 -2.98 33.37
C VAL A 694 20.58 -2.27 32.56
N ALA A 695 20.47 -0.96 32.36
CA ALA A 695 21.51 -0.13 31.73
C ALA A 695 22.72 0.10 32.65
N ASP A 696 22.47 0.36 33.93
CA ASP A 696 23.46 0.59 34.99
C ASP A 696 23.00 -0.08 36.30
N PRO A 697 23.54 -1.27 36.64
CA PRO A 697 23.19 -1.99 37.87
C PRO A 697 23.51 -1.26 39.17
N TYR A 698 24.38 -0.25 39.16
CA TYR A 698 24.84 0.47 40.35
C TYR A 698 24.11 1.80 40.57
N ILE A 699 23.18 2.17 39.68
CA ILE A 699 22.50 3.47 39.69
C ILE A 699 21.79 3.79 41.01
N GLU A 700 21.22 2.79 41.70
CA GLU A 700 20.55 3.01 42.99
C GLU A 700 21.54 3.38 44.10
N GLN A 701 22.73 2.80 44.08
CA GLN A 701 23.80 3.09 45.04
C GLN A 701 24.40 4.46 44.73
N ALA A 702 24.76 4.74 43.47
CA ALA A 702 25.29 6.03 43.05
C ALA A 702 24.37 7.23 43.38
N VAL A 703 23.04 7.05 43.33
CA VAL A 703 22.06 8.07 43.71
C VAL A 703 21.92 8.26 45.24
N VAL A 704 22.30 7.26 46.04
CA VAL A 704 22.38 7.38 47.52
C VAL A 704 23.72 7.99 47.93
N ASP A 705 24.81 7.52 47.33
CA ASP A 705 26.18 7.94 47.67
C ASP A 705 26.53 9.35 47.16
N SER A 706 25.81 9.86 46.15
CA SER A 706 26.06 11.19 45.56
C SER A 706 24.78 11.78 44.92
N PRO A 707 23.87 12.35 45.74
CA PRO A 707 22.58 12.86 45.25
C PRO A 707 22.70 13.99 44.22
N ASP A 708 23.76 14.80 44.27
CA ASP A 708 24.00 15.94 43.36
C ASP A 708 24.81 15.59 42.10
N ALA A 709 25.17 14.32 41.89
CA ALA A 709 26.02 13.90 40.78
C ALA A 709 25.34 14.04 39.40
N LYS A 710 25.95 14.85 38.53
CA LYS A 710 25.43 15.18 37.19
C LYS A 710 25.83 14.14 36.14
N GLY A 711 25.09 13.02 36.10
CA GLY A 711 25.18 12.00 35.05
C GLY A 711 23.91 11.91 34.21
N GLU A 712 24.01 11.41 32.97
CA GLU A 712 22.87 11.18 32.05
C GLU A 712 21.76 10.38 32.75
N TRP A 713 22.10 9.17 33.21
CA TRP A 713 21.18 8.25 33.88
C TRP A 713 20.73 8.75 35.26
N LEU A 714 21.63 9.35 36.04
CA LEU A 714 21.32 9.91 37.36
C LEU A 714 20.26 11.01 37.25
N SER A 715 20.40 11.93 36.29
CA SER A 715 19.43 13.01 36.03
C SER A 715 18.07 12.51 35.55
N LEU A 716 18.03 11.30 34.99
CA LEU A 716 16.82 10.64 34.48
C LEU A 716 16.12 9.87 35.61
N TRP A 717 16.89 9.19 36.45
CA TRP A 717 16.42 8.55 37.68
C TRP A 717 15.82 9.58 38.67
N GLN A 718 16.47 10.73 38.84
CA GLN A 718 15.96 11.85 39.64
C GLN A 718 14.60 12.36 39.13
N LYS A 719 14.42 12.50 37.81
CA LYS A 719 13.13 12.92 37.23
C LYS A 719 12.02 11.90 37.53
N CYS A 720 12.33 10.61 37.42
CA CYS A 720 11.42 9.53 37.80
C CYS A 720 11.22 9.38 39.33
N ARG A 721 11.89 10.15 40.19
CA ARG A 721 11.64 10.21 41.65
C ARG A 721 10.58 11.24 42.05
N TRP A 722 10.15 12.14 41.17
CA TRP A 722 9.18 13.20 41.49
C TRP A 722 7.73 12.68 41.50
N THR A 723 7.42 11.79 42.44
CA THR A 723 6.08 11.20 42.59
C THR A 723 5.29 11.92 43.69
N GLY A 724 4.60 13.01 43.31
CA GLY A 724 3.51 13.71 44.00
C GLY A 724 3.54 13.81 45.53
N GLY A 725 3.82 15.01 46.09
CA GLY A 725 3.92 15.14 47.55
C GLY A 725 3.68 16.50 48.22
N GLN A 726 3.56 17.64 47.52
CA GLN A 726 3.23 18.90 48.19
C GLN A 726 2.64 19.98 47.27
N ASN A 727 1.62 20.69 47.78
CA ASN A 727 1.41 22.09 47.41
C ASN A 727 2.49 22.91 48.12
N ASP A 728 3.14 23.84 47.43
CA ASP A 728 3.75 25.00 48.09
C ASP A 728 3.45 26.25 47.23
N PRO A 729 2.84 27.33 47.77
CA PRO A 729 2.13 28.32 46.94
C PRO A 729 2.95 29.58 46.66
N PHE A 730 4.17 29.41 46.13
CA PHE A 730 5.03 30.51 45.67
C PHE A 730 5.40 30.28 44.21
N LEU A 731 4.90 31.08 43.25
CA LEU A 731 5.10 32.52 42.98
C LEU A 731 6.43 32.80 42.24
N TYR A 732 6.34 33.75 41.30
CA TYR A 732 7.42 34.46 40.60
C TYR A 732 8.63 34.75 41.53
N ASP A 733 9.87 34.67 41.05
CA ASP A 733 10.41 35.41 39.89
C ASP A 733 11.10 34.56 38.79
#